data_AF-S4XWS3-F1
#
_entry.id   AF-S4XWS3-F1
#
_cell.length_a   1.000
_cell.length_b   1.000
_cell.length_c   1.000
_cell.angle_alpha   90.00
_cell.angle_beta   90.00
_cell.angle_gamma   90.00
#
_symmetry.space_group_name_H-M   'P 1'
#
loop_
_entity.id
_entity.type
_entity.pdbx_description
1 polymer ?
#
loop_
_entity_poly.entity_id
_entity_poly.type
_entity_poly.pdbx_seq_one_letter_code
_entity_poly.pdbx_strand_id
1 'polypeptide(L)'
;MRGSKEFARRGFCAAVFQKLIALMTALSVLAPSSTWARTRTPYTVLWRSYGDADSCGSTELETEGDAIFEVNRTPLPTYGVPGALQIHGDGSRSNTLEAEFDSVLLLMGRNGFHFGVHTVNGGNWCTHAQEVVHLVSGPLGLNKPLFDIRRDGTGFEGSTAVDLSLAEINPDLARDIAELEVRIARLMTELLRNAARVTDLRARMDLLRQLDTELHDLVSRPLDEISRTDLDAILDRYEDVVDAETRAAMEQLVDDLKKSVSDLESELARLLDEFGAQADEVADLATQDARAEGWDPDDPWNYALGESEVPWVEVPDIAEVEGAFDEGRDPYAAYADAVLAALEAAVSGYAGYADAVIAALEADVSGGVVVARADFVANVRAWRENSAALEIALRDRMGVSLAETNAFLKAQNRITAYVRRFMDASDWFVDTPVPADLRAVVDTVLKPRFDALADQMKDSLNQWTGDGLDLEQTQLYQTISAFAGAMSTVGEGVEAYAGVMQTLVHATTRIGVGFVPVVGPALDLCEAVSGKEFCLPSGRELSDEERIFSGLGFGLGAIGDVWRGVAAAGALPPTTIRIAGKIADVDDVLVKGFQVRRLRAYKTLRGAVTEQPLYPFEKTAAKFLSRDGRTLLGVGDDGVRATLWPKLARDARTKPRAPDFITVSAQNKLILSEVKGGVNIDGKEVIEQLSSGMEGVRQNGLVGDVEEVQLLMERGGKFGGTQFIAQDGYLFDTQKGKRATLKGFNMPIKVIRL
;
A
#
# COMPACT_ATOMS: atom_id res chain seq x y z
N MET A 1 -20.39 4.44 18.77
CA MET A 1 -20.11 3.56 17.62
C MET A 1 -20.57 4.21 16.31
N ARG A 2 -19.68 4.96 15.63
CA ARG A 2 -19.94 5.54 14.28
C ARG A 2 -18.74 5.45 13.33
N GLY A 3 -17.58 4.92 13.77
CA GLY A 3 -16.33 4.95 12.99
C GLY A 3 -16.04 3.72 12.10
N SER A 4 -16.68 2.57 12.33
CA SER A 4 -16.32 1.32 11.63
C SER A 4 -16.70 1.30 10.13
N LYS A 5 -17.75 2.02 9.73
CA LYS A 5 -18.24 2.03 8.34
C LYS A 5 -17.41 2.92 7.37
N GLU A 6 -16.62 3.85 7.89
CA GLU A 6 -15.77 4.72 7.06
C GLU A 6 -14.41 4.10 6.71
N PHE A 7 -13.87 3.25 7.58
CA PHE A 7 -12.57 2.59 7.36
C PHE A 7 -12.62 1.48 6.30
N ALA A 8 -13.71 0.70 6.25
CA ALA A 8 -13.89 -0.32 5.21
C ALA A 8 -13.99 0.27 3.79
N ARG A 9 -14.50 1.49 3.66
CA ARG A 9 -14.58 2.22 2.38
C ARG A 9 -13.22 2.71 1.86
N ARG A 10 -12.25 3.00 2.74
CA ARG A 10 -10.91 3.49 2.36
C ARG A 10 -9.95 2.38 1.96
N GLY A 11 -10.00 1.21 2.62
CA GLY A 11 -9.22 0.04 2.22
C GLY A 11 -9.67 -0.54 0.86
N PHE A 12 -10.96 -0.43 0.55
CA PHE A 12 -11.53 -0.86 -0.73
C PHE A 12 -11.00 -0.05 -1.92
N CYS A 13 -10.79 1.27 -1.75
CA CYS A 13 -10.24 2.10 -2.82
C CYS A 13 -8.78 1.77 -3.16
N ALA A 14 -7.98 1.30 -2.19
CA ALA A 14 -6.56 1.00 -2.39
C ALA A 14 -6.33 -0.28 -3.23
N ALA A 15 -7.12 -1.33 -2.98
CA ALA A 15 -7.03 -2.58 -3.76
C ALA A 15 -7.51 -2.42 -5.21
N VAL A 16 -8.48 -1.52 -5.44
CA VAL A 16 -8.95 -1.15 -6.79
C VAL A 16 -7.89 -0.33 -7.53
N PHE A 17 -7.20 0.58 -6.83
CA PHE A 17 -6.08 1.33 -7.39
C PHE A 17 -4.88 0.44 -7.72
N GLN A 18 -4.59 -0.57 -6.89
CA GLN A 18 -3.52 -1.55 -7.15
C GLN A 18 -3.78 -2.41 -8.40
N LYS A 19 -5.03 -2.82 -8.66
CA LYS A 19 -5.40 -3.53 -9.89
C LYS A 19 -5.39 -2.63 -11.14
N LEU A 20 -5.79 -1.37 -11.00
CA LEU A 20 -5.66 -0.36 -12.06
C LEU A 20 -4.21 -0.04 -12.41
N ILE A 21 -3.33 0.01 -11.40
CA ILE A 21 -1.88 0.18 -11.60
C ILE A 21 -1.30 -1.05 -12.29
N ALA A 22 -1.59 -2.27 -11.82
CA ALA A 22 -1.10 -3.48 -12.49
C ALA A 22 -1.59 -3.60 -13.95
N LEU A 23 -2.80 -3.15 -14.26
CA LEU A 23 -3.33 -3.05 -15.61
C LEU A 23 -2.58 -1.98 -16.44
N MET A 24 -2.29 -0.81 -15.86
CA MET A 24 -1.49 0.26 -16.48
C MET A 24 -0.03 -0.18 -16.72
N THR A 25 0.55 -0.97 -15.83
CA THR A 25 1.90 -1.52 -15.99
C THR A 25 1.93 -2.61 -17.08
N ALA A 26 0.91 -3.46 -17.13
CA ALA A 26 0.74 -4.43 -18.23
C ALA A 26 0.50 -3.73 -19.58
N LEU A 27 -0.22 -2.59 -19.60
CA LEU A 27 -0.40 -1.71 -20.77
C LEU A 27 0.91 -1.02 -21.19
N SER A 28 1.81 -0.68 -20.25
CA SER A 28 3.13 -0.13 -20.59
C SER A 28 4.12 -1.16 -21.13
N VAL A 29 3.95 -2.45 -20.79
CA VAL A 29 4.73 -3.56 -21.36
C VAL A 29 4.14 -4.05 -22.70
N LEU A 30 2.85 -3.79 -22.95
CA LEU A 30 2.18 -3.95 -24.24
C LEU A 30 2.24 -2.69 -25.13
N ALA A 31 2.98 -1.66 -24.72
CA ALA A 31 3.26 -0.53 -25.59
C ALA A 31 3.97 -1.06 -26.85
N PRO A 32 3.36 -0.95 -28.04
CA PRO A 32 3.94 -1.52 -29.22
C PRO A 32 5.21 -0.74 -29.56
N SER A 33 6.34 -1.41 -29.42
CA SER A 33 7.55 -1.07 -30.15
C SER A 33 7.20 -0.89 -31.62
N SER A 34 7.54 0.28 -32.19
CA SER A 34 7.61 0.53 -33.63
C SER A 34 6.33 0.31 -34.48
N THR A 35 5.17 0.88 -34.11
CA THR A 35 3.98 0.90 -35.02
C THR A 35 3.25 2.26 -35.11
N TRP A 36 3.96 3.38 -35.02
CA TRP A 36 3.43 4.70 -35.45
C TRP A 36 3.26 4.81 -37.00
N ALA A 37 3.27 3.68 -37.71
CA ALA A 37 3.11 3.59 -39.17
C ALA A 37 1.72 3.08 -39.60
N ARG A 38 0.80 2.77 -38.67
CA ARG A 38 -0.57 2.29 -38.99
C ARG A 38 -1.68 3.35 -38.91
N THR A 39 -1.42 4.54 -38.37
CA THR A 39 -2.45 5.57 -38.13
C THR A 39 -2.47 6.62 -39.24
N ARG A 40 -2.81 6.20 -40.46
CA ARG A 40 -2.96 7.07 -41.62
C ARG A 40 -4.33 6.83 -42.26
N THR A 41 -5.38 7.35 -41.64
CA THR A 41 -6.73 7.23 -42.19
C THR A 41 -6.85 8.21 -43.36
N PRO A 42 -7.09 7.73 -44.61
CA PRO A 42 -7.17 8.61 -45.76
C PRO A 42 -8.49 9.39 -45.77
N TYR A 43 -8.38 10.66 -46.16
CA TYR A 43 -9.47 11.61 -46.33
C TYR A 43 -9.38 12.28 -47.69
N THR A 44 -10.54 12.66 -48.23
CA THR A 44 -10.64 13.36 -49.50
C THR A 44 -11.63 14.51 -49.36
N VAL A 45 -11.22 15.72 -49.74
CA VAL A 45 -12.17 16.79 -50.03
C VAL A 45 -12.70 16.56 -51.44
N LEU A 46 -13.93 16.09 -51.56
CA LEU A 46 -14.59 15.82 -52.82
C LEU A 46 -15.42 17.04 -53.23
N TRP A 47 -15.08 17.63 -54.38
CA TRP A 47 -15.74 18.80 -54.92
C TRP A 47 -16.44 18.46 -56.24
N ARG A 48 -17.74 18.74 -56.30
CA ARG A 48 -18.52 18.68 -57.54
C ARG A 48 -18.90 20.08 -57.97
N SER A 49 -18.52 20.42 -59.19
CA SER A 49 -18.88 21.69 -59.82
C SER A 49 -19.93 21.43 -60.89
N TYR A 50 -21.02 22.19 -60.85
CA TYR A 50 -22.11 22.16 -61.83
C TYR A 50 -22.22 23.53 -62.47
N GLY A 51 -21.93 23.65 -63.76
CA GLY A 51 -22.13 24.86 -64.55
C GLY A 51 -23.46 24.82 -65.29
N ASP A 52 -24.23 25.91 -65.21
CA ASP A 52 -25.50 26.05 -65.92
C ASP A 52 -25.29 26.10 -67.45
N ALA A 53 -26.34 25.80 -68.22
CA ALA A 53 -26.25 25.70 -69.69
C ALA A 53 -25.88 27.02 -70.39
N ASP A 54 -26.22 28.16 -69.79
CA ASP A 54 -25.88 29.51 -70.26
C ASP A 54 -24.58 30.05 -69.64
N SER A 55 -23.92 29.25 -68.79
CA SER A 55 -22.69 29.64 -68.11
C SER A 55 -21.51 29.68 -69.09
N CYS A 56 -20.74 30.77 -69.05
CA CYS A 56 -19.51 30.93 -69.82
C CYS A 56 -18.26 30.46 -69.07
N GLY A 57 -18.41 29.97 -67.84
CA GLY A 57 -17.32 29.48 -66.99
C GLY A 57 -16.94 28.02 -67.28
N SER A 58 -15.70 27.66 -66.97
CA SER A 58 -15.25 26.26 -67.00
C SER A 58 -15.53 25.55 -65.66
N THR A 59 -15.88 24.26 -65.73
CA THR A 59 -15.99 23.34 -64.57
C THR A 59 -14.70 22.52 -64.37
N GLU A 60 -13.64 22.81 -65.13
CA GLU A 60 -12.32 22.15 -65.04
C GLU A 60 -11.32 23.06 -64.30
N LEU A 61 -10.27 22.47 -63.71
CA LEU A 61 -9.14 23.22 -63.17
C LEU A 61 -8.34 23.84 -64.32
N GLU A 62 -7.78 25.02 -64.08
CA GLU A 62 -6.77 25.58 -64.98
C GLU A 62 -5.46 24.81 -64.87
N THR A 63 -4.99 24.58 -63.63
CA THR A 63 -3.78 23.83 -63.34
C THR A 63 -4.06 22.73 -62.32
N GLU A 64 -3.80 21.48 -62.71
CA GLU A 64 -3.84 20.33 -61.81
C GLU A 64 -2.81 20.50 -60.68
N GLY A 65 -3.23 20.25 -59.43
CA GLY A 65 -2.39 20.40 -58.24
C GLY A 65 -2.46 21.78 -57.57
N ASP A 66 -3.24 22.72 -58.10
CA ASP A 66 -3.48 24.00 -57.43
C ASP A 66 -4.16 23.80 -56.06
N ALA A 67 -3.74 24.61 -55.09
CA ALA A 67 -4.20 24.52 -53.70
C ALA A 67 -5.54 25.27 -53.51
N ILE A 68 -6.60 24.73 -54.07
CA ILE A 68 -7.97 25.27 -53.99
C ILE A 68 -8.58 25.11 -52.58
N PHE A 69 -8.08 24.13 -51.82
CA PHE A 69 -8.53 23.83 -50.46
C PHE A 69 -7.41 24.00 -49.44
N GLU A 70 -7.77 24.39 -48.22
CA GLU A 70 -6.90 24.28 -47.06
C GLU A 70 -7.62 23.57 -45.91
N VAL A 71 -6.90 22.71 -45.19
CA VAL A 71 -7.35 22.12 -43.92
C VAL A 71 -6.42 22.58 -42.81
N ASN A 72 -6.99 23.20 -41.77
CA ASN A 72 -6.23 23.74 -40.63
C ASN A 72 -5.01 24.58 -41.05
N ARG A 73 -5.17 25.42 -42.09
CA ARG A 73 -4.13 26.27 -42.72
C ARG A 73 -3.03 25.50 -43.46
N THR A 74 -3.26 24.23 -43.76
CA THR A 74 -2.39 23.42 -44.62
C THR A 74 -3.03 23.36 -46.00
N PRO A 75 -2.38 23.90 -47.05
CA PRO A 75 -2.90 23.84 -48.41
C PRO A 75 -2.91 22.40 -48.94
N LEU A 76 -3.96 22.05 -49.67
CA LEU A 76 -4.17 20.72 -50.25
C LEU A 76 -4.15 20.80 -51.79
N PRO A 77 -3.28 20.04 -52.48
CA PRO A 77 -3.28 20.00 -53.93
C PRO A 77 -4.59 19.34 -54.43
N THR A 78 -5.24 19.99 -55.38
CA THR A 78 -6.54 19.56 -55.91
C THR A 78 -6.39 19.04 -57.33
N TYR A 79 -7.04 17.93 -57.63
CA TYR A 79 -6.97 17.27 -58.94
C TYR A 79 -8.35 16.99 -59.51
N GLY A 80 -8.48 16.98 -60.83
CA GLY A 80 -9.68 16.50 -61.52
C GLY A 80 -9.78 14.97 -61.46
N VAL A 81 -10.97 14.44 -61.16
CA VAL A 81 -11.21 12.99 -61.21
C VAL A 81 -11.27 12.55 -62.68
N PRO A 82 -10.41 11.62 -63.13
CA PRO A 82 -10.36 11.22 -64.52
C PRO A 82 -11.71 10.72 -65.06
N GLY A 83 -12.19 11.32 -66.16
CA GLY A 83 -13.45 10.95 -66.80
C GLY A 83 -14.72 11.42 -66.09
N ALA A 84 -14.61 12.24 -65.03
CA ALA A 84 -15.77 12.76 -64.31
C ALA A 84 -16.46 13.94 -64.98
N LEU A 85 -15.81 14.60 -65.95
CA LEU A 85 -16.41 15.67 -66.72
C LEU A 85 -17.54 15.13 -67.61
N GLN A 86 -18.73 15.69 -67.44
CA GLN A 86 -19.92 15.36 -68.21
C GLN A 86 -20.51 16.63 -68.83
N ILE A 87 -20.89 16.52 -70.10
CA ILE A 87 -21.67 17.54 -70.82
C ILE A 87 -23.06 16.94 -71.02
N HIS A 88 -24.06 17.60 -70.46
CA HIS A 88 -25.44 17.14 -70.49
C HIS A 88 -26.15 17.60 -71.76
N GLY A 89 -27.27 16.95 -72.10
CA GLY A 89 -28.01 17.21 -73.34
C GLY A 89 -28.62 18.62 -73.44
N ASP A 90 -28.73 19.34 -72.32
CA ASP A 90 -29.16 20.74 -72.25
C ASP A 90 -28.00 21.74 -72.37
N GLY A 91 -26.75 21.26 -72.49
CA GLY A 91 -25.55 22.09 -72.56
C GLY A 91 -24.91 22.40 -71.21
N SER A 92 -25.55 22.04 -70.09
CA SER A 92 -24.94 22.17 -68.76
C SER A 92 -23.75 21.22 -68.61
N ARG A 93 -22.82 21.57 -67.72
CA ARG A 93 -21.58 20.84 -67.48
C ARG A 93 -21.45 20.47 -66.02
N SER A 94 -20.92 19.28 -65.74
CA SER A 94 -20.57 18.91 -64.38
C SER A 94 -19.22 18.22 -64.34
N ASN A 95 -18.44 18.48 -63.29
CA ASN A 95 -17.17 17.80 -63.07
C ASN A 95 -17.00 17.43 -61.59
N THR A 96 -16.15 16.44 -61.32
CA THR A 96 -15.76 16.06 -59.97
C THR A 96 -14.26 16.21 -59.80
N LEU A 97 -13.85 16.80 -58.69
CA LEU A 97 -12.49 17.10 -58.32
C LEU A 97 -12.25 16.61 -56.89
N GLU A 98 -10.99 16.35 -56.58
CA GLU A 98 -10.60 15.79 -55.29
C GLU A 98 -9.28 16.38 -54.76
N ALA A 99 -9.22 16.57 -53.45
CA ALA A 99 -7.99 16.86 -52.74
C ALA A 99 -7.80 15.82 -51.63
N GLU A 100 -6.90 14.86 -51.87
CA GLU A 100 -6.60 13.80 -50.92
C GLU A 100 -5.62 14.26 -49.84
N PHE A 101 -5.83 13.80 -48.61
CA PHE A 101 -4.95 14.07 -47.49
C PHE A 101 -5.11 13.02 -46.38
N ASP A 102 -4.22 13.08 -45.38
CA ASP A 102 -4.25 12.14 -44.26
C ASP A 102 -4.86 12.76 -43.00
N SER A 103 -5.51 11.92 -42.20
CA SER A 103 -5.96 12.20 -40.83
C SER A 103 -4.96 12.92 -39.93
N VAL A 104 -3.64 12.84 -40.18
CA VAL A 104 -2.60 13.60 -39.47
C VAL A 104 -2.82 15.12 -39.52
N LEU A 105 -3.50 15.64 -40.55
CA LEU A 105 -3.83 17.06 -40.65
C LEU A 105 -5.10 17.45 -39.87
N LEU A 106 -5.79 16.47 -39.28
CA LEU A 106 -7.03 16.66 -38.54
C LEU A 106 -6.77 16.62 -37.03
N LEU A 107 -7.55 17.44 -36.32
CA LEU A 107 -7.57 17.55 -34.87
C LEU A 107 -8.85 16.90 -34.33
N MET A 108 -8.77 16.31 -33.14
CA MET A 108 -9.97 15.89 -32.42
C MET A 108 -10.82 17.13 -32.08
N GLY A 109 -12.10 17.08 -32.44
CA GLY A 109 -13.01 18.23 -32.34
C GLY A 109 -12.96 19.09 -33.62
N ARG A 110 -12.86 20.41 -33.45
CA ARG A 110 -13.10 21.38 -34.51
C ARG A 110 -11.95 21.49 -35.50
N ASN A 111 -12.23 21.24 -36.78
CA ASN A 111 -11.30 21.39 -37.90
C ASN A 111 -11.76 22.49 -38.85
N GLY A 112 -10.85 23.39 -39.23
CA GLY A 112 -11.14 24.46 -40.18
C GLY A 112 -10.87 24.03 -41.61
N PHE A 113 -11.81 24.31 -42.51
CA PHE A 113 -11.66 24.09 -43.95
C PHE A 113 -11.84 25.42 -44.68
N HIS A 114 -10.95 25.70 -45.62
CA HIS A 114 -11.04 26.83 -46.52
C HIS A 114 -11.21 26.33 -47.95
N PHE A 115 -12.04 27.03 -48.73
CA PHE A 115 -12.28 26.79 -50.14
C PHE A 115 -12.17 28.11 -50.90
N GLY A 116 -11.25 28.16 -51.87
CA GLY A 116 -11.01 29.33 -52.72
C GLY A 116 -10.92 28.92 -54.18
N VAL A 117 -11.97 29.19 -54.96
CA VAL A 117 -12.03 28.89 -56.40
C VAL A 117 -12.08 30.17 -57.21
N HIS A 118 -11.27 30.23 -58.27
CA HIS A 118 -11.27 31.31 -59.25
C HIS A 118 -11.23 30.72 -60.67
N THR A 119 -12.25 30.98 -61.48
CA THR A 119 -12.30 30.56 -62.89
C THR A 119 -11.55 31.56 -63.76
N VAL A 120 -10.57 31.09 -64.53
CA VAL A 120 -9.76 31.94 -65.42
C VAL A 120 -10.42 32.22 -66.77
N ASN A 121 -11.41 31.40 -67.15
CA ASN A 121 -12.23 31.58 -68.35
C ASN A 121 -13.67 31.96 -67.98
N GLY A 122 -14.22 32.97 -68.66
CA GLY A 122 -15.56 33.51 -68.41
C GLY A 122 -15.54 34.93 -67.81
N GLY A 123 -16.67 35.62 -67.88
CA GLY A 123 -16.85 36.94 -67.29
C GLY A 123 -17.75 36.88 -66.05
N ASN A 124 -17.56 37.81 -65.10
CA ASN A 124 -18.40 37.89 -63.89
C ASN A 124 -19.91 37.94 -64.17
N TRP A 125 -20.30 38.38 -65.38
CA TRP A 125 -21.68 38.55 -65.79
C TRP A 125 -22.33 37.29 -66.37
N CYS A 126 -21.58 36.22 -66.67
CA CYS A 126 -22.09 35.01 -67.31
C CYS A 126 -21.60 33.70 -66.68
N THR A 127 -20.85 33.74 -65.58
CA THR A 127 -20.44 32.52 -64.88
C THR A 127 -21.46 32.18 -63.80
N HIS A 128 -22.24 31.13 -64.04
CA HIS A 128 -23.21 30.56 -63.09
C HIS A 128 -22.82 29.12 -62.81
N ALA A 129 -22.54 28.82 -61.53
CA ALA A 129 -22.16 27.47 -61.11
C ALA A 129 -22.66 27.15 -59.70
N GLN A 130 -22.92 25.87 -59.43
CA GLN A 130 -23.11 25.34 -58.09
C GLN A 130 -21.90 24.50 -57.68
N GLU A 131 -21.28 24.86 -56.57
CA GLU A 131 -20.13 24.14 -56.00
C GLU A 131 -20.58 23.37 -54.75
N VAL A 132 -20.47 22.04 -54.82
CA VAL A 132 -20.83 21.13 -53.74
C VAL A 132 -19.58 20.42 -53.26
N VAL A 133 -19.15 20.69 -52.04
CA VAL A 133 -17.89 20.22 -51.46
C VAL A 133 -18.18 19.41 -50.20
N HIS A 134 -17.61 18.21 -50.13
CA HIS A 134 -17.77 17.28 -49.02
C HIS A 134 -16.42 16.78 -48.52
N LEU A 135 -16.31 16.56 -47.21
CA LEU A 135 -15.25 15.76 -46.62
C LEU A 135 -15.67 14.29 -46.62
N VAL A 136 -14.87 13.44 -47.26
CA VAL A 136 -15.14 12.02 -47.41
C VAL A 136 -14.00 11.19 -46.84
N SER A 137 -14.32 10.07 -46.20
CA SER A 137 -13.35 9.01 -45.90
C SER A 137 -13.97 7.65 -46.22
N GLY A 138 -13.45 7.00 -47.25
CA GLY A 138 -13.91 5.68 -47.70
C GLY A 138 -13.87 4.62 -46.60
N PRO A 139 -12.74 4.44 -45.87
CA PRO A 139 -12.62 3.45 -44.81
C PRO A 139 -13.62 3.62 -43.65
N LEU A 140 -14.09 4.85 -43.41
CA LEU A 140 -15.01 5.17 -42.32
C LEU A 140 -16.46 5.28 -42.79
N GLY A 141 -16.72 5.25 -44.10
CA GLY A 141 -18.04 5.61 -44.66
C GLY A 141 -18.46 7.05 -44.34
N LEU A 142 -17.50 7.92 -44.03
CA LEU A 142 -17.76 9.30 -43.63
C LEU A 142 -18.03 10.16 -44.86
N ASN A 143 -19.08 10.97 -44.81
CA ASN A 143 -19.41 11.96 -45.82
C ASN A 143 -20.08 13.17 -45.15
N LYS A 144 -19.35 14.27 -44.98
CA LYS A 144 -19.83 15.50 -44.32
C LYS A 144 -19.81 16.67 -45.31
N PRO A 145 -20.91 17.43 -45.45
CA PRO A 145 -20.91 18.62 -46.31
C PRO A 145 -20.00 19.69 -45.71
N LEU A 146 -19.17 20.31 -46.57
CA LEU A 146 -18.34 21.46 -46.24
C LEU A 146 -18.95 22.74 -46.82
N PHE A 147 -19.28 22.72 -48.11
CA PHE A 147 -19.86 23.85 -48.84
C PHE A 147 -20.94 23.35 -49.79
N ASP A 148 -22.04 24.08 -49.90
CA ASP A 148 -23.01 23.97 -50.99
C ASP A 148 -23.39 25.40 -51.34
N ILE A 149 -22.77 25.90 -52.41
CA ILE A 149 -22.86 27.31 -52.80
C ILE A 149 -23.30 27.43 -54.24
N ARG A 150 -24.14 28.44 -54.51
CA ARG A 150 -24.35 28.93 -55.86
C ARG A 150 -23.48 30.16 -56.05
N ARG A 151 -22.62 30.10 -57.05
CA ARG A 151 -21.64 31.10 -57.41
C ARG A 151 -22.06 31.78 -58.70
N ASP A 152 -22.37 33.07 -58.56
CA ASP A 152 -22.50 34.01 -59.68
C ASP A 152 -21.23 34.85 -59.75
N GLY A 153 -20.45 34.70 -60.82
CA GLY A 153 -19.19 35.39 -61.05
C GLY A 153 -17.96 34.48 -60.99
N THR A 154 -16.77 35.03 -61.27
CA THR A 154 -15.57 34.24 -61.55
C THR A 154 -14.82 33.73 -60.32
N GLY A 155 -15.22 34.09 -59.10
CA GLY A 155 -14.49 33.69 -57.89
C GLY A 155 -15.37 33.52 -56.66
N PHE A 156 -14.95 32.62 -55.77
CA PHE A 156 -15.53 32.43 -54.45
C PHE A 156 -14.43 32.06 -53.44
N GLU A 157 -14.50 32.64 -52.25
CA GLU A 157 -13.67 32.27 -51.10
C GLU A 157 -14.55 32.13 -49.86
N GLY A 158 -14.36 31.05 -49.10
CA GLY A 158 -15.14 30.78 -47.91
C GLY A 158 -14.43 29.83 -46.95
N SER A 159 -14.80 29.92 -45.67
CA SER A 159 -14.29 29.03 -44.64
C SER A 159 -15.44 28.40 -43.86
N THR A 160 -15.31 27.12 -43.55
CA THR A 160 -16.24 26.34 -42.74
C THR A 160 -15.48 25.59 -41.65
N ALA A 161 -16.19 25.01 -40.69
CA ALA A 161 -15.57 24.14 -39.70
C ALA A 161 -16.43 22.91 -39.45
N VAL A 162 -15.77 21.77 -39.28
CA VAL A 162 -16.41 20.48 -38.99
C VAL A 162 -15.80 19.87 -37.74
N ASP A 163 -16.67 19.42 -36.84
CA ASP A 163 -16.26 18.65 -35.68
C ASP A 163 -16.11 17.16 -36.03
N LEU A 164 -14.96 16.59 -35.69
CA LEU A 164 -14.64 15.18 -35.88
C LEU A 164 -14.33 14.52 -34.53
N SER A 165 -14.95 13.36 -34.29
CA SER A 165 -14.72 12.53 -33.12
C SER A 165 -13.41 11.74 -33.24
N LEU A 166 -12.94 11.20 -32.11
CA LEU A 166 -11.76 10.33 -32.12
C LEU A 166 -11.95 9.10 -33.02
N ALA A 167 -13.15 8.53 -33.08
CA ALA A 167 -13.44 7.38 -33.94
C ALA A 167 -13.37 7.74 -35.44
N GLU A 168 -13.65 8.99 -35.79
CA GLU A 168 -13.52 9.48 -37.15
C GLU A 168 -12.04 9.79 -37.49
N ILE A 169 -11.18 10.11 -36.53
CA ILE A 169 -9.77 10.44 -36.83
C ILE A 169 -8.87 9.20 -36.69
N ASN A 170 -9.04 8.46 -35.60
CA ASN A 170 -8.28 7.29 -35.24
C ASN A 170 -9.23 6.18 -34.69
N PRO A 171 -9.86 5.40 -35.59
CA PRO A 171 -10.84 4.38 -35.22
C PRO A 171 -10.24 3.25 -34.37
N ASP A 172 -8.97 2.91 -34.59
CA ASP A 172 -8.28 1.87 -33.82
C ASP A 172 -8.13 2.28 -32.35
N LEU A 173 -7.64 3.51 -32.09
CA LEU A 173 -7.52 4.03 -30.74
C LEU A 173 -8.89 4.18 -30.05
N ALA A 174 -9.91 4.61 -30.79
CA ALA A 174 -11.28 4.70 -30.24
C ALA A 174 -11.82 3.33 -29.82
N ARG A 175 -11.56 2.28 -30.61
CA ARG A 175 -11.94 0.90 -30.27
C ARG A 175 -11.19 0.40 -29.04
N ASP A 176 -9.89 0.65 -28.96
CA ASP A 176 -9.06 0.20 -27.82
C ASP A 176 -9.52 0.86 -26.51
N ILE A 177 -9.91 2.14 -26.56
CA ILE A 177 -10.50 2.85 -25.41
C ILE A 177 -11.84 2.21 -25.02
N ALA A 178 -12.72 1.93 -25.98
CA ALA A 178 -14.02 1.30 -25.70
C ALA A 178 -13.86 -0.11 -25.10
N GLU A 179 -12.88 -0.89 -25.56
CA GLU A 179 -12.57 -2.20 -24.99
C GLU A 179 -12.05 -2.08 -23.55
N LEU A 180 -11.23 -1.07 -23.27
CA LEU A 180 -10.74 -0.79 -21.93
C LEU A 180 -11.89 -0.42 -20.97
N GLU A 181 -12.84 0.39 -21.41
CA GLU A 181 -14.03 0.76 -20.63
C GLU A 181 -14.85 -0.48 -20.24
N VAL A 182 -15.07 -1.41 -21.18
CA VAL A 182 -15.77 -2.68 -20.91
C VAL A 182 -15.02 -3.53 -19.88
N ARG A 183 -13.68 -3.63 -20.01
CA ARG A 183 -12.84 -4.38 -19.06
C ARG A 183 -12.89 -3.76 -17.66
N ILE A 184 -12.88 -2.43 -17.54
CA ILE A 184 -13.03 -1.72 -16.26
C ILE A 184 -14.41 -2.00 -15.63
N ALA A 185 -15.49 -1.93 -16.42
CA ALA A 185 -16.84 -2.20 -15.92
C ALA A 185 -17.00 -3.64 -15.39
N ARG A 186 -16.38 -4.61 -16.07
CA ARG A 186 -16.33 -6.00 -15.60
C ARG A 186 -15.59 -6.11 -14.26
N LEU A 187 -14.42 -5.49 -14.14
CA LEU A 187 -13.66 -5.48 -12.88
C LEU A 187 -14.45 -4.84 -11.74
N MET A 188 -15.17 -3.74 -11.99
CA MET A 188 -16.05 -3.11 -11.01
C MET A 188 -17.15 -4.07 -10.53
N THR A 189 -17.76 -4.80 -11.46
CA THR A 189 -18.80 -5.80 -11.14
C THR A 189 -18.24 -6.94 -10.28
N GLU A 190 -17.05 -7.44 -10.62
CA GLU A 190 -16.36 -8.49 -9.85
C GLU A 190 -15.97 -7.99 -8.44
N LEU A 191 -15.51 -6.75 -8.31
CA LEU A 191 -15.19 -6.11 -7.03
C LEU A 191 -16.43 -5.98 -6.14
N LEU A 192 -17.56 -5.55 -6.70
CA LEU A 192 -18.83 -5.45 -5.96
C LEU A 192 -19.30 -6.83 -5.47
N ARG A 193 -19.18 -7.87 -6.30
CA ARG A 193 -19.51 -9.25 -5.91
C ARG A 193 -18.60 -9.74 -4.79
N ASN A 194 -17.29 -9.46 -4.86
CA ASN A 194 -16.34 -9.82 -3.82
C ASN A 194 -16.57 -9.07 -2.51
N ALA A 195 -16.98 -7.79 -2.56
CA ALA A 195 -17.34 -7.01 -1.38
C ALA A 195 -18.53 -7.61 -0.61
N ALA A 196 -19.54 -8.07 -1.34
CA ALA A 196 -20.69 -8.77 -0.76
C ALA A 196 -20.25 -10.08 -0.09
N ARG A 197 -19.41 -10.87 -0.76
CA ARG A 197 -18.88 -12.14 -0.22
C ARG A 197 -18.00 -11.92 1.03
N VAL A 198 -17.18 -10.88 1.08
CA VAL A 198 -16.37 -10.55 2.27
C VAL A 198 -17.24 -10.09 3.43
N THR A 199 -18.34 -9.39 3.15
CA THR A 199 -19.30 -8.98 4.19
C THR A 199 -20.01 -10.19 4.78
N ASP A 200 -20.42 -11.13 3.94
CA ASP A 200 -21.02 -12.41 4.36
C ASP A 200 -20.04 -13.27 5.17
N LEU A 201 -18.80 -13.43 4.69
CA LEU A 201 -17.76 -14.19 5.40
C LEU A 201 -17.40 -13.56 6.76
N ARG A 202 -17.43 -12.23 6.86
CA ARG A 202 -17.20 -11.54 8.14
C ARG A 202 -18.34 -11.76 9.12
N ALA A 203 -19.59 -11.73 8.66
CA ALA A 203 -20.75 -12.05 9.49
C ALA A 203 -20.69 -13.51 9.99
N ARG A 204 -20.29 -14.46 9.13
CA ARG A 204 -20.06 -15.86 9.51
C ARG A 204 -18.91 -16.01 10.52
N MET A 205 -17.81 -15.29 10.36
CA MET A 205 -16.70 -15.29 11.33
C MET A 205 -17.11 -14.73 12.70
N ASP A 206 -17.91 -13.66 12.72
CA ASP A 206 -18.40 -13.08 13.97
C ASP A 206 -19.34 -14.05 14.71
N LEU A 207 -20.17 -14.81 13.96
CA LEU A 207 -21.00 -15.89 14.52
C LEU A 207 -20.17 -17.06 15.04
N LEU A 208 -19.14 -17.52 14.30
CA LEU A 208 -18.23 -18.57 14.76
C LEU A 208 -17.50 -18.20 16.05
N ARG A 209 -17.10 -16.93 16.22
CA ARG A 209 -16.46 -16.44 17.44
C ARG A 209 -17.40 -16.40 18.65
N GLN A 210 -18.68 -16.09 18.41
CA GLN A 210 -19.69 -16.13 19.46
C GLN A 210 -20.01 -17.57 19.86
N LEU A 211 -20.10 -18.49 18.89
CA LEU A 211 -20.21 -19.93 19.15
C LEU A 211 -19.03 -20.44 19.98
N ASP A 212 -17.79 -20.10 19.61
CA ASP A 212 -16.58 -20.47 20.37
C ASP A 212 -16.64 -19.98 21.82
N THR A 213 -17.11 -18.75 22.04
CA THR A 213 -17.29 -18.18 23.38
C THR A 213 -18.36 -18.94 24.18
N GLU A 214 -19.50 -19.26 23.56
CA GLU A 214 -20.60 -19.99 24.21
C GLU A 214 -20.24 -21.45 24.50
N LEU A 215 -19.47 -22.10 23.63
CA LEU A 215 -18.94 -23.44 23.87
C LEU A 215 -17.88 -23.43 24.97
N HIS A 216 -17.02 -22.41 25.04
CA HIS A 216 -16.04 -22.27 26.13
C HIS A 216 -16.72 -22.04 27.48
N ASP A 217 -17.78 -21.22 27.52
CA ASP A 217 -18.60 -21.02 28.71
C ASP A 217 -19.26 -22.34 29.15
N LEU A 218 -19.80 -23.11 28.20
CA LEU A 218 -20.40 -24.43 28.48
C LEU A 218 -19.39 -25.41 29.08
N VAL A 219 -18.17 -25.47 28.55
CA VAL A 219 -17.09 -26.37 29.04
C VAL A 219 -16.55 -25.93 30.41
N SER A 220 -16.74 -24.66 30.80
CA SER A 220 -16.34 -24.16 32.11
C SER A 220 -17.32 -24.50 33.24
N ARG A 221 -18.49 -25.08 32.93
CA ARG A 221 -19.51 -25.46 33.90
C ARG A 221 -19.25 -26.85 34.50
N PRO A 222 -19.70 -27.10 35.74
CA PRO A 222 -19.68 -28.45 36.33
C PRO A 222 -20.44 -29.46 35.45
N LEU A 223 -19.89 -30.67 35.28
CA LEU A 223 -20.40 -31.68 34.35
C LEU A 223 -21.85 -32.13 34.63
N ASP A 224 -22.30 -32.03 35.87
CA ASP A 224 -23.66 -32.31 36.33
C ASP A 224 -24.67 -31.22 35.93
N GLU A 225 -24.19 -30.03 35.54
CA GLU A 225 -25.01 -28.90 35.08
C GLU A 225 -25.11 -28.77 33.55
N ILE A 226 -24.36 -29.59 32.79
CA ILE A 226 -24.34 -29.54 31.32
C ILE A 226 -25.43 -30.48 30.77
N SER A 227 -26.57 -29.92 30.36
CA SER A 227 -27.65 -30.68 29.73
C SER A 227 -27.51 -30.71 28.21
N ARG A 228 -28.04 -31.77 27.58
CA ARG A 228 -28.09 -31.89 26.11
C ARG A 228 -28.88 -30.73 25.48
N THR A 229 -29.93 -30.32 26.18
CA THR A 229 -30.74 -29.14 25.88
C THR A 229 -29.97 -27.83 25.85
N ASP A 230 -28.90 -27.67 26.64
CA ASP A 230 -28.10 -26.43 26.65
C ASP A 230 -27.19 -26.36 25.42
N LEU A 231 -26.58 -27.49 25.04
CA LEU A 231 -25.79 -27.59 23.81
C LEU A 231 -26.67 -27.46 22.56
N ASP A 232 -27.82 -28.13 22.53
CA ASP A 232 -28.79 -28.02 21.43
C ASP A 232 -29.26 -26.57 21.26
N ALA A 233 -29.56 -25.88 22.37
CA ALA A 233 -29.96 -24.48 22.33
C ALA A 233 -28.85 -23.55 21.84
N ILE A 234 -27.58 -23.85 22.13
CA ILE A 234 -26.41 -23.13 21.59
C ILE A 234 -26.29 -23.41 20.09
N LEU A 235 -26.26 -24.68 19.67
CA LEU A 235 -26.06 -25.06 18.27
C LEU A 235 -27.21 -24.62 17.35
N ASP A 236 -28.46 -24.63 17.83
CA ASP A 236 -29.61 -24.11 17.08
C ASP A 236 -29.51 -22.59 16.79
N ARG A 237 -28.80 -21.82 17.62
CA ARG A 237 -28.55 -20.38 17.35
C ARG A 237 -27.52 -20.17 16.23
N TYR A 238 -26.76 -21.20 15.85
CA TYR A 238 -25.67 -21.15 14.88
C TYR A 238 -25.84 -22.14 13.71
N GLU A 239 -27.07 -22.62 13.47
CA GLU A 239 -27.41 -23.61 12.42
C GLU A 239 -26.94 -23.20 11.01
N ASP A 240 -26.93 -21.90 10.69
CA ASP A 240 -26.50 -21.38 9.38
C ASP A 240 -24.97 -21.41 9.17
N VAL A 241 -24.21 -21.75 10.21
CA VAL A 241 -22.75 -21.63 10.27
C VAL A 241 -22.08 -22.96 10.60
N VAL A 242 -22.73 -23.79 11.42
CA VAL A 242 -22.29 -25.14 11.76
C VAL A 242 -23.04 -26.14 10.88
N ASP A 243 -22.32 -26.92 10.08
CA ASP A 243 -22.95 -27.94 9.25
C ASP A 243 -23.49 -29.11 10.09
N ALA A 244 -24.43 -29.86 9.52
CA ALA A 244 -25.12 -30.96 10.22
C ALA A 244 -24.18 -32.09 10.66
N GLU A 245 -23.04 -32.28 9.98
CA GLU A 245 -22.06 -33.31 10.33
C GLU A 245 -21.27 -32.89 11.57
N THR A 246 -20.83 -31.64 11.61
CA THR A 246 -20.18 -31.01 12.78
C THR A 246 -21.11 -30.98 13.99
N ARG A 247 -22.40 -30.66 13.78
CA ARG A 247 -23.43 -30.71 14.84
C ARG A 247 -23.56 -32.11 15.44
N ALA A 248 -23.72 -33.14 14.60
CA ALA A 248 -23.86 -34.51 15.05
C ALA A 248 -22.62 -35.00 15.82
N ALA A 249 -21.41 -34.59 15.39
CA ALA A 249 -20.17 -34.93 16.08
C ALA A 249 -20.09 -34.30 17.49
N MET A 250 -20.55 -33.04 17.66
CA MET A 250 -20.58 -32.36 18.95
C MET A 250 -21.62 -32.95 19.91
N GLU A 251 -22.79 -33.32 19.40
CA GLU A 251 -23.82 -34.03 20.20
C GLU A 251 -23.32 -35.40 20.65
N GLN A 252 -22.64 -36.15 19.78
CA GLN A 252 -22.06 -37.45 20.11
C GLN A 252 -20.97 -37.34 21.17
N LEU A 253 -20.13 -36.31 21.11
CA LEU A 253 -19.06 -36.08 22.10
C LEU A 253 -19.62 -35.88 23.52
N VAL A 254 -20.74 -35.17 23.67
CA VAL A 254 -21.40 -34.98 24.97
C VAL A 254 -22.03 -36.27 25.49
N ASP A 255 -22.60 -37.08 24.59
CA ASP A 255 -23.14 -38.39 24.95
C ASP A 255 -22.03 -39.36 25.39
N ASP A 256 -20.91 -39.37 24.69
CA ASP A 256 -19.75 -40.21 25.01
C ASP A 256 -19.09 -39.78 26.34
N LEU A 257 -19.07 -38.47 26.63
CA LEU A 257 -18.56 -37.94 27.90
C LEU A 257 -19.46 -38.35 29.08
N LYS A 258 -20.79 -38.25 28.93
CA LYS A 258 -21.75 -38.71 29.95
C LYS A 258 -21.67 -40.20 30.18
N LYS A 259 -21.50 -40.97 29.11
CA LYS A 259 -21.31 -42.41 29.19
C LYS A 259 -20.00 -42.77 29.90
N SER A 260 -18.91 -42.08 29.59
CA SER A 260 -17.62 -42.29 30.25
C SER A 260 -17.68 -41.99 31.76
N VAL A 261 -18.39 -40.95 32.18
CA VAL A 261 -18.60 -40.65 33.61
C VAL A 261 -19.46 -41.72 34.29
N SER A 262 -20.55 -42.15 33.65
CA SER A 262 -21.40 -43.24 34.17
C SER A 262 -20.67 -44.57 34.26
N ASP A 263 -19.83 -44.88 33.28
CA ASP A 263 -19.01 -46.09 33.25
C ASP A 263 -17.91 -46.00 34.34
N LEU A 264 -17.35 -44.81 34.58
CA LEU A 264 -16.38 -44.57 35.67
C LEU A 264 -17.03 -44.70 37.06
N GLU A 265 -18.25 -44.19 37.25
CA GLU A 265 -19.01 -44.35 38.51
C GLU A 265 -19.37 -45.82 38.75
N SER A 266 -19.74 -46.54 37.69
CA SER A 266 -20.05 -47.98 37.75
C SER A 266 -18.79 -48.80 38.05
N GLU A 267 -17.66 -48.42 37.46
CA GLU A 267 -16.37 -49.09 37.69
C GLU A 267 -15.80 -48.76 39.07
N LEU A 268 -16.03 -47.55 39.59
CA LEU A 268 -15.69 -47.20 40.96
C LEU A 268 -16.54 -47.98 41.98
N ALA A 269 -17.83 -48.16 41.71
CA ALA A 269 -18.70 -49.00 42.52
C ALA A 269 -18.26 -50.48 42.46
N ARG A 270 -17.92 -50.99 41.27
CA ARG A 270 -17.39 -52.34 41.08
C ARG A 270 -16.06 -52.54 41.81
N LEU A 271 -15.15 -51.57 41.74
CA LEU A 271 -13.86 -51.61 42.43
C LEU A 271 -14.01 -51.54 43.96
N LEU A 272 -14.98 -50.78 44.48
CA LEU A 272 -15.28 -50.74 45.91
C LEU A 272 -15.90 -52.06 46.40
N ASP A 273 -16.78 -52.67 45.62
CA ASP A 273 -17.35 -53.98 45.92
C ASP A 273 -16.30 -55.11 45.84
N GLU A 274 -15.42 -55.06 44.85
CA GLU A 274 -14.36 -56.06 44.64
C GLU A 274 -13.22 -55.91 45.65
N PHE A 275 -12.90 -54.67 46.06
CA PHE A 275 -11.97 -54.41 47.17
C PHE A 275 -12.57 -54.81 48.52
N GLY A 276 -13.88 -54.64 48.71
CA GLY A 276 -14.61 -55.14 49.88
C GLY A 276 -14.58 -56.66 49.96
N ALA A 277 -14.88 -57.35 48.86
CA ALA A 277 -14.86 -58.81 48.78
C ALA A 277 -13.45 -59.39 48.97
N GLN A 278 -12.41 -58.76 48.40
CA GLN A 278 -11.02 -59.18 48.60
C GLN A 278 -10.52 -58.92 50.02
N ALA A 279 -10.98 -57.85 50.68
CA ALA A 279 -10.64 -57.59 52.09
C ALA A 279 -11.27 -58.63 53.03
N ASP A 280 -12.51 -59.04 52.77
CA ASP A 280 -13.20 -60.09 53.54
C ASP A 280 -12.58 -61.47 53.28
N GLU A 281 -12.22 -61.79 52.03
CA GLU A 281 -11.59 -63.06 51.65
C GLU A 281 -10.17 -63.19 52.22
N VAL A 282 -9.39 -62.10 52.26
CA VAL A 282 -8.06 -62.07 52.88
C VAL A 282 -8.14 -62.11 54.41
N ALA A 283 -9.15 -61.49 55.02
CA ALA A 283 -9.38 -61.57 56.47
C ALA A 283 -9.80 -62.98 56.92
N ASP A 284 -10.62 -63.67 56.13
CA ASP A 284 -11.00 -65.06 56.40
C ASP A 284 -9.82 -66.01 56.15
N LEU A 285 -9.10 -65.89 55.03
CA LEU A 285 -7.98 -66.77 54.70
C LEU A 285 -6.79 -66.61 55.66
N ALA A 286 -6.52 -65.41 56.16
CA ALA A 286 -5.43 -65.15 57.11
C ALA A 286 -5.73 -65.62 58.55
N THR A 287 -7.01 -65.82 58.90
CA THR A 287 -7.40 -66.20 60.27
C THR A 287 -7.89 -67.65 60.38
N GLN A 288 -8.13 -68.33 59.26
CA GLN A 288 -8.68 -69.69 59.23
C GLN A 288 -7.74 -70.75 59.82
N ASP A 289 -6.47 -70.77 59.40
CA ASP A 289 -5.48 -71.74 59.88
C ASP A 289 -5.07 -71.46 61.33
N ALA A 290 -4.99 -70.19 61.72
CA ALA A 290 -4.61 -69.80 63.08
C ALA A 290 -5.73 -70.12 64.11
N ARG A 291 -7.00 -69.91 63.74
CA ARG A 291 -8.16 -70.33 64.57
C ARG A 291 -8.29 -71.86 64.65
N ALA A 292 -7.89 -72.60 63.62
CA ALA A 292 -7.89 -74.07 63.62
C ALA A 292 -6.82 -74.68 64.55
N GLU A 293 -5.71 -73.98 64.79
CA GLU A 293 -4.66 -74.37 65.73
C GLU A 293 -4.84 -73.81 67.16
N GLY A 294 -5.97 -73.13 67.41
CA GLY A 294 -6.35 -72.63 68.74
C GLY A 294 -5.76 -71.26 69.10
N TRP A 295 -5.24 -70.53 68.12
CA TRP A 295 -4.72 -69.18 68.28
C TRP A 295 -5.78 -68.14 67.86
N ASP A 296 -6.06 -67.17 68.74
CA ASP A 296 -7.07 -66.14 68.49
C ASP A 296 -6.40 -64.87 67.90
N PRO A 297 -6.66 -64.53 66.62
CA PRO A 297 -6.11 -63.33 66.01
C PRO A 297 -6.61 -62.03 66.62
N ASP A 298 -7.73 -62.07 67.35
CA ASP A 298 -8.37 -60.92 67.97
C ASP A 298 -7.79 -60.60 69.38
N ASP A 299 -6.80 -61.39 69.87
CA ASP A 299 -6.08 -61.15 71.14
C ASP A 299 -4.73 -60.41 70.92
N PRO A 300 -4.60 -59.13 71.33
CA PRO A 300 -3.41 -58.31 71.09
C PRO A 300 -2.13 -58.74 71.82
N TRP A 301 -2.22 -59.66 72.80
CA TRP A 301 -1.05 -60.12 73.56
C TRP A 301 -0.19 -61.15 72.82
N ASN A 302 -0.70 -61.71 71.72
CA ASN A 302 -0.06 -62.78 70.96
C ASN A 302 1.08 -62.33 70.04
N TYR A 303 1.33 -61.03 69.90
CA TYR A 303 2.30 -60.48 68.94
C TYR A 303 3.49 -59.83 69.66
N ALA A 304 4.47 -60.65 70.08
CA ALA A 304 5.79 -60.15 70.50
C ALA A 304 6.82 -60.32 69.36
N LEU A 305 7.53 -59.24 69.04
CA LEU A 305 8.41 -59.11 67.86
C LEU A 305 9.71 -59.93 67.95
N GLY A 306 10.12 -60.53 66.82
CA GLY A 306 11.42 -61.18 66.62
C GLY A 306 11.97 -60.94 65.21
N GLU A 307 13.30 -60.82 65.11
CA GLU A 307 14.08 -60.43 63.93
C GLU A 307 14.18 -61.52 62.82
N SER A 308 14.41 -61.03 61.60
CA SER A 308 15.06 -61.67 60.43
C SER A 308 14.21 -62.36 59.33
N GLU A 309 14.68 -62.10 58.11
CA GLU A 309 14.24 -62.43 56.74
C GLU A 309 14.08 -63.92 56.44
N VAL A 310 13.16 -64.31 55.54
CA VAL A 310 13.25 -64.98 54.17
C VAL A 310 11.78 -65.33 53.71
N PRO A 311 11.42 -65.87 52.51
CA PRO A 311 12.04 -66.00 51.17
C PRO A 311 11.07 -65.68 49.98
N TRP A 312 11.62 -65.68 48.75
CA TRP A 312 10.94 -65.50 47.46
C TRP A 312 10.38 -66.82 46.89
N VAL A 313 9.29 -66.81 46.10
CA VAL A 313 8.67 -67.99 45.45
C VAL A 313 8.35 -67.71 43.96
N GLU A 314 8.62 -68.72 43.13
CA GLU A 314 8.87 -68.74 41.68
C GLU A 314 7.66 -68.71 40.74
N VAL A 315 7.95 -68.34 39.49
CA VAL A 315 7.09 -68.29 38.30
C VAL A 315 7.26 -69.58 37.46
N PRO A 316 6.26 -70.07 36.71
CA PRO A 316 6.30 -71.40 36.08
C PRO A 316 7.42 -71.62 35.06
N ASP A 317 7.98 -72.83 35.09
CA ASP A 317 9.06 -73.29 34.23
C ASP A 317 8.54 -73.88 32.89
N ILE A 318 8.99 -73.30 31.77
CA ILE A 318 8.80 -73.79 30.38
C ILE A 318 10.15 -74.19 29.74
N ALA A 319 11.18 -74.44 30.53
CA ALA A 319 12.53 -74.78 30.07
C ALA A 319 12.66 -76.21 29.48
N GLU A 320 11.66 -77.08 29.60
CA GLU A 320 11.80 -78.48 29.15
C GLU A 320 11.45 -78.75 27.68
N VAL A 321 11.08 -77.74 26.88
CA VAL A 321 10.96 -77.90 25.43
C VAL A 321 12.27 -77.48 24.76
N GLU A 322 13.09 -78.49 24.42
CA GLU A 322 14.37 -78.28 23.72
C GLU A 322 14.12 -77.54 22.39
N GLY A 323 14.65 -76.31 22.29
CA GLY A 323 14.54 -75.42 21.13
C GLY A 323 13.30 -74.51 21.08
N ALA A 324 12.50 -74.41 22.15
CA ALA A 324 11.35 -73.48 22.21
C ALA A 324 11.73 -71.99 22.17
N PHE A 325 13.01 -71.66 22.38
CA PHE A 325 13.57 -70.30 22.35
C PHE A 325 14.67 -70.15 21.29
N ASP A 326 14.75 -71.10 20.34
CA ASP A 326 15.67 -70.98 19.21
C ASP A 326 15.16 -69.92 18.22
N GLU A 327 16.10 -69.24 17.57
CA GLU A 327 15.85 -68.18 16.59
C GLU A 327 14.89 -68.68 15.49
N GLY A 328 13.66 -68.16 15.48
CA GLY A 328 12.59 -68.53 14.54
C GLY A 328 11.50 -69.49 15.05
N ARG A 329 11.51 -69.92 16.32
CA ARG A 329 10.46 -70.80 16.90
C ARG A 329 9.89 -70.35 18.26
N ASP A 330 10.30 -69.18 18.74
CA ASP A 330 9.79 -68.60 19.98
C ASP A 330 8.36 -68.00 19.78
N PRO A 331 7.32 -68.55 20.45
CA PRO A 331 5.96 -68.04 20.37
C PRO A 331 5.76 -66.68 21.07
N TYR A 332 6.65 -66.30 22.00
CA TYR A 332 6.70 -64.95 22.57
C TYR A 332 7.44 -63.97 21.67
N ALA A 333 8.44 -64.41 20.89
CA ALA A 333 9.03 -63.58 19.84
C ALA A 333 8.04 -63.34 18.68
N ALA A 334 7.22 -64.33 18.29
CA ALA A 334 6.18 -64.15 17.28
C ALA A 334 5.03 -63.24 17.75
N TYR A 335 4.67 -63.31 19.04
CA TYR A 335 3.72 -62.37 19.65
C TYR A 335 4.34 -60.97 19.83
N ALA A 336 5.63 -60.89 20.21
CA ALA A 336 6.38 -59.65 20.29
C ALA A 336 6.62 -59.02 18.92
N ASP A 337 6.81 -59.79 17.86
CA ASP A 337 6.92 -59.37 16.46
C ASP A 337 5.57 -58.93 15.90
N ALA A 338 4.46 -59.57 16.31
CA ALA A 338 3.11 -59.11 15.99
C ALA A 338 2.77 -57.80 16.73
N VAL A 339 3.24 -57.65 17.98
CA VAL A 339 3.13 -56.42 18.77
C VAL A 339 4.12 -55.35 18.26
N LEU A 340 5.29 -55.72 17.74
CA LEU A 340 6.28 -54.85 17.08
C LEU A 340 5.81 -54.44 15.68
N ALA A 341 5.07 -55.27 14.95
CA ALA A 341 4.42 -54.93 13.70
C ALA A 341 3.18 -54.06 13.92
N ALA A 342 2.42 -54.31 14.99
CA ALA A 342 1.34 -53.43 15.44
C ALA A 342 1.89 -52.10 16.01
N LEU A 343 3.06 -52.12 16.65
CA LEU A 343 3.80 -50.92 17.04
C LEU A 343 4.47 -50.27 15.83
N GLU A 344 4.98 -50.95 14.81
CA GLU A 344 5.47 -50.30 13.58
C GLU A 344 4.31 -49.64 12.82
N ALA A 345 3.11 -50.24 12.84
CA ALA A 345 1.89 -49.63 12.33
C ALA A 345 1.39 -48.45 13.20
N ALA A 346 1.59 -48.47 14.52
CA ALA A 346 1.19 -47.40 15.44
C ALA A 346 2.28 -46.33 15.72
N VAL A 347 3.55 -46.63 15.42
CA VAL A 347 4.76 -45.80 15.64
C VAL A 347 5.28 -45.20 14.33
N SER A 348 4.68 -45.56 13.19
CA SER A 348 4.74 -44.78 11.94
C SER A 348 4.33 -43.30 12.11
N GLY A 349 3.71 -42.92 13.24
CA GLY A 349 3.33 -41.55 13.56
C GLY A 349 4.42 -40.64 14.17
N TYR A 350 5.49 -41.16 14.80
CA TYR A 350 6.46 -40.29 15.51
C TYR A 350 7.91 -40.41 15.06
N ALA A 351 8.36 -41.57 14.57
CA ALA A 351 9.64 -41.67 13.87
C ALA A 351 9.54 -41.17 12.41
N GLY A 352 8.41 -41.49 11.74
CA GLY A 352 8.13 -41.06 10.37
C GLY A 352 7.80 -39.57 10.21
N TYR A 353 7.25 -38.91 11.23
CA TYR A 353 6.97 -37.46 11.17
C TYR A 353 8.25 -36.64 11.06
N ALA A 354 9.28 -36.98 11.82
CA ALA A 354 10.57 -36.30 11.71
C ALA A 354 11.24 -36.53 10.35
N ASP A 355 11.16 -37.75 9.81
CA ASP A 355 11.68 -38.05 8.48
C ASP A 355 10.89 -37.37 7.35
N ALA A 356 9.55 -37.27 7.48
CA ALA A 356 8.70 -36.57 6.52
C ALA A 356 8.91 -35.04 6.56
N VAL A 357 9.04 -34.44 7.75
CA VAL A 357 9.37 -33.01 7.90
C VAL A 357 10.76 -32.72 7.36
N ILE A 358 11.76 -33.55 7.69
CA ILE A 358 13.11 -33.40 7.16
C ILE A 358 13.11 -33.58 5.63
N ALA A 359 12.37 -34.54 5.08
CA ALA A 359 12.26 -34.72 3.63
C ALA A 359 11.62 -33.51 2.94
N ALA A 360 10.59 -32.91 3.54
CA ALA A 360 9.99 -31.67 3.04
C ALA A 360 11.00 -30.50 3.07
N LEU A 361 11.75 -30.35 4.16
CA LEU A 361 12.80 -29.32 4.28
C LEU A 361 14.00 -29.58 3.35
N GLU A 362 14.36 -30.84 3.10
CA GLU A 362 15.43 -31.23 2.18
C GLU A 362 15.06 -30.94 0.72
N ALA A 363 13.78 -31.06 0.35
CA ALA A 363 13.29 -30.70 -0.98
C ALA A 363 13.53 -29.20 -1.31
N ASP A 364 13.58 -28.35 -0.28
CA ASP A 364 13.80 -26.92 -0.39
C ASP A 364 15.30 -26.54 -0.38
N VAL A 365 16.21 -27.51 -0.19
CA VAL A 365 17.66 -27.33 -0.07
C VAL A 365 18.40 -27.91 -1.28
N SER A 366 19.28 -27.12 -1.88
CA SER A 366 20.19 -27.57 -2.94
C SER A 366 21.61 -27.12 -2.65
N GLY A 367 22.56 -28.05 -2.72
CA GLY A 367 23.98 -27.75 -2.48
C GLY A 367 24.30 -27.25 -1.06
N GLY A 368 23.46 -27.57 -0.07
CA GLY A 368 23.60 -27.07 1.31
C GLY A 368 23.08 -25.65 1.52
N VAL A 369 22.32 -25.09 0.57
CA VAL A 369 21.68 -23.77 0.65
C VAL A 369 20.18 -23.93 0.43
N VAL A 370 19.36 -23.18 1.17
CA VAL A 370 17.90 -23.18 0.99
C VAL A 370 17.56 -22.39 -0.27
N VAL A 371 17.07 -23.08 -1.30
CA VAL A 371 16.70 -22.50 -2.61
C VAL A 371 15.22 -22.10 -2.66
N ALA A 372 14.35 -22.80 -1.93
CA ALA A 372 12.92 -22.47 -1.81
C ALA A 372 12.63 -21.88 -0.42
N ARG A 373 13.18 -20.68 -0.16
CA ARG A 373 13.12 -20.05 1.18
C ARG A 373 11.71 -19.83 1.72
N ALA A 374 10.74 -19.51 0.87
CA ALA A 374 9.36 -19.30 1.29
C ALA A 374 8.69 -20.61 1.75
N ASP A 375 8.88 -21.69 0.99
CA ASP A 375 8.35 -23.01 1.30
C ASP A 375 9.03 -23.59 2.56
N PHE A 376 10.34 -23.40 2.70
CA PHE A 376 11.10 -23.80 3.89
C PHE A 376 10.55 -23.14 5.16
N VAL A 377 10.31 -21.82 5.14
CA VAL A 377 9.73 -21.10 6.29
C VAL A 377 8.31 -21.59 6.61
N ALA A 378 7.49 -21.83 5.57
CA ALA A 378 6.14 -22.36 5.76
C ALA A 378 6.15 -23.75 6.41
N ASN A 379 7.05 -24.64 5.96
CA ASN A 379 7.26 -25.97 6.52
C ASN A 379 7.72 -25.91 7.98
N VAL A 380 8.65 -25.01 8.32
CA VAL A 380 9.11 -24.80 9.70
C VAL A 380 7.97 -24.27 10.60
N ARG A 381 7.17 -23.31 10.14
CA ARG A 381 6.03 -22.77 10.92
C ARG A 381 4.96 -23.83 11.16
N ALA A 382 4.57 -24.57 10.11
CA ALA A 382 3.62 -25.67 10.22
C ALA A 382 4.12 -26.75 11.21
N TRP A 383 5.41 -27.08 11.16
CA TRP A 383 6.01 -28.01 12.12
C TRP A 383 5.91 -27.50 13.57
N ARG A 384 6.20 -26.21 13.82
CA ARG A 384 6.15 -25.62 15.18
C ARG A 384 4.72 -25.55 15.71
N GLU A 385 3.75 -25.16 14.89
CA GLU A 385 2.33 -25.14 15.26
C GLU A 385 1.84 -26.55 15.64
N ASN A 386 2.17 -27.55 14.82
CA ASN A 386 1.88 -28.95 15.11
C ASN A 386 2.59 -29.43 16.38
N SER A 387 3.87 -29.07 16.58
CA SER A 387 4.63 -29.43 17.77
C SER A 387 4.00 -28.85 19.04
N ALA A 388 3.49 -27.62 18.99
CA ALA A 388 2.83 -26.98 20.14
C ALA A 388 1.49 -27.66 20.44
N ALA A 389 0.69 -27.98 19.42
CA ALA A 389 -0.57 -28.71 19.60
C ALA A 389 -0.34 -30.11 20.20
N LEU A 390 0.70 -30.81 19.75
CA LEU A 390 1.09 -32.11 20.29
C LEU A 390 1.59 -32.03 21.73
N GLU A 391 2.34 -30.98 22.08
CA GLU A 391 2.80 -30.76 23.46
C GLU A 391 1.62 -30.54 24.41
N ILE A 392 0.60 -29.77 24.00
CA ILE A 392 -0.64 -29.59 24.75
C ILE A 392 -1.38 -30.93 24.90
N ALA A 393 -1.55 -31.67 23.80
CA ALA A 393 -2.24 -32.97 23.82
C ALA A 393 -1.53 -34.02 24.70
N LEU A 394 -0.19 -34.00 24.75
CA LEU A 394 0.60 -34.85 25.64
C LEU A 394 0.43 -34.41 27.11
N ARG A 395 0.44 -33.10 27.38
CA ARG A 395 0.26 -32.58 28.73
C ARG A 395 -1.12 -32.91 29.32
N ASP A 396 -2.16 -32.90 28.50
CA ASP A 396 -3.54 -33.07 28.94
C ASP A 396 -3.96 -34.55 29.05
N ARG A 397 -3.11 -35.50 28.64
CA ARG A 397 -3.35 -36.95 28.76
C ARG A 397 -2.95 -37.48 30.15
N MET A 398 -3.90 -38.11 30.84
CA MET A 398 -3.61 -38.94 32.02
C MET A 398 -2.88 -40.23 31.59
N GLY A 399 -1.59 -40.33 31.89
CA GLY A 399 -0.80 -41.55 31.65
C GLY A 399 0.12 -41.53 30.42
N VAL A 400 0.82 -40.42 30.17
CA VAL A 400 1.92 -40.41 29.19
C VAL A 400 3.11 -41.20 29.72
N SER A 401 3.54 -42.21 28.96
CA SER A 401 4.72 -43.00 29.33
C SER A 401 6.00 -42.19 29.15
N LEU A 402 7.02 -42.44 29.98
CA LEU A 402 8.34 -41.81 29.83
C LEU A 402 8.95 -42.08 28.44
N ALA A 403 8.63 -43.23 27.83
CA ALA A 403 9.06 -43.59 26.48
C ALA A 403 8.43 -42.67 25.41
N GLU A 404 7.15 -42.34 25.54
CA GLU A 404 6.42 -41.46 24.61
C GLU A 404 6.93 -40.01 24.68
N THR A 405 7.12 -39.46 25.88
CA THR A 405 7.72 -38.13 26.08
C THR A 405 9.14 -38.06 25.51
N ASN A 406 9.95 -39.10 25.74
CA ASN A 406 11.32 -39.16 25.22
C ASN A 406 11.36 -39.26 23.69
N ALA A 407 10.42 -40.00 23.08
CA ALA A 407 10.30 -40.09 21.62
C ALA A 407 9.93 -38.74 20.99
N PHE A 408 8.95 -38.03 21.57
CA PHE A 408 8.55 -36.68 21.16
C PHE A 408 9.72 -35.68 21.27
N LEU A 409 10.40 -35.63 22.42
CA LEU A 409 11.55 -34.74 22.63
C LEU A 409 12.71 -35.07 21.68
N LYS A 410 12.96 -36.35 21.38
CA LYS A 410 13.99 -36.77 20.42
C LYS A 410 13.67 -36.32 18.99
N ALA A 411 12.40 -36.44 18.57
CA ALA A 411 11.94 -35.96 17.27
C ALA A 411 12.04 -34.43 17.17
N GLN A 412 11.57 -33.70 18.19
CA GLN A 412 11.66 -32.24 18.27
C GLN A 412 13.11 -31.76 18.22
N ASN A 413 14.02 -32.40 18.97
CA ASN A 413 15.45 -32.07 18.97
C ASN A 413 16.10 -32.35 17.60
N ARG A 414 15.72 -33.44 16.92
CA ARG A 414 16.25 -33.79 15.60
C ARG A 414 15.85 -32.76 14.54
N ILE A 415 14.58 -32.38 14.49
CA ILE A 415 14.08 -31.38 13.54
C ILE A 415 14.67 -30.00 13.87
N THR A 416 14.70 -29.61 15.15
CA THR A 416 15.33 -28.36 15.60
C THR A 416 16.80 -28.30 15.21
N ALA A 417 17.55 -29.39 15.39
CA ALA A 417 18.96 -29.46 15.01
C ALA A 417 19.16 -29.36 13.49
N TYR A 418 18.22 -29.85 12.69
CA TYR A 418 18.22 -29.68 11.24
C TYR A 418 17.94 -28.22 10.85
N VAL A 419 16.86 -27.63 11.37
CA VAL A 419 16.46 -26.23 11.10
C VAL A 419 17.57 -25.26 11.50
N ARG A 420 18.25 -25.48 12.64
CA ARG A 420 19.36 -24.64 13.14
C ARG A 420 20.57 -24.54 12.20
N ARG A 421 20.67 -25.43 11.20
CA ARG A 421 21.71 -25.32 10.16
C ARG A 421 21.44 -24.16 9.20
N PHE A 422 20.17 -23.80 9.04
CA PHE A 422 19.70 -22.85 8.03
C PHE A 422 19.02 -21.63 8.63
N MET A 423 18.41 -21.73 9.81
CA MET A 423 17.68 -20.65 10.47
C MET A 423 18.07 -20.51 11.95
N ASP A 424 18.04 -19.29 12.46
CA ASP A 424 18.18 -19.03 13.89
C ASP A 424 16.87 -19.30 14.66
N ALA A 425 16.94 -19.18 16.00
CA ALA A 425 15.78 -19.41 16.87
C ALA A 425 14.62 -18.45 16.59
N SER A 426 14.92 -17.29 16.03
CA SER A 426 13.97 -16.25 15.67
C SER A 426 13.55 -16.36 14.21
N ASP A 427 13.66 -17.51 13.54
CA ASP A 427 13.21 -17.69 12.15
C ASP A 427 13.85 -16.76 11.11
N TRP A 428 15.09 -16.34 11.34
CA TRP A 428 15.89 -15.70 10.30
C TRP A 428 16.85 -16.70 9.69
N PHE A 429 16.99 -16.67 8.36
CA PHE A 429 18.00 -17.48 7.70
C PHE A 429 19.42 -17.08 8.16
N VAL A 430 20.27 -18.06 8.41
CA VAL A 430 21.66 -17.84 8.88
C VAL A 430 22.50 -17.16 7.80
N ASP A 431 22.19 -17.41 6.53
CA ASP A 431 22.83 -16.83 5.34
C ASP A 431 22.07 -15.59 4.82
N THR A 432 21.17 -14.99 5.61
CA THR A 432 20.49 -13.76 5.21
C THR A 432 21.46 -12.57 5.18
N PRO A 433 21.41 -11.69 4.15
CA PRO A 433 22.16 -10.44 4.15
C PRO A 433 21.58 -9.41 5.13
N VAL A 434 20.44 -9.70 5.76
CA VAL A 434 19.74 -8.78 6.65
C VAL A 434 20.53 -8.57 7.95
N PRO A 435 20.95 -7.33 8.26
CA PRO A 435 21.71 -7.01 9.46
C PRO A 435 20.98 -7.40 10.76
N ALA A 436 21.76 -7.80 11.78
CA ALA A 436 21.21 -8.31 13.05
C ALA A 436 20.37 -7.27 13.83
N ASP A 437 20.71 -5.99 13.70
CA ASP A 437 19.94 -4.88 14.25
C ASP A 437 18.58 -4.71 13.56
N LEU A 438 18.50 -4.85 12.22
CA LEU A 438 17.22 -4.86 11.51
C LEU A 438 16.34 -6.03 11.97
N ARG A 439 16.92 -7.23 12.09
CA ARG A 439 16.23 -8.42 12.58
C ARG A 439 15.64 -8.18 13.97
N ALA A 440 16.47 -7.63 14.88
CA ALA A 440 16.05 -7.32 16.23
C ALA A 440 14.90 -6.31 16.29
N VAL A 441 14.94 -5.22 15.51
CA VAL A 441 13.83 -4.23 15.56
C VAL A 441 12.53 -4.77 14.98
N VAL A 442 12.59 -5.63 13.96
CA VAL A 442 11.38 -6.30 13.41
C VAL A 442 10.75 -7.20 14.47
N ASP A 443 11.55 -8.06 15.12
CA ASP A 443 11.02 -9.03 16.09
C ASP A 443 10.63 -8.40 17.43
N THR A 444 11.35 -7.39 17.90
CA THR A 444 11.18 -6.87 19.28
C THR A 444 10.39 -5.57 19.37
N VAL A 445 10.38 -4.76 18.30
CA VAL A 445 9.69 -3.47 18.30
C VAL A 445 8.43 -3.53 17.45
N LEU A 446 8.54 -4.02 16.21
CA LEU A 446 7.43 -4.00 15.25
C LEU A 446 6.46 -5.16 15.47
N LYS A 447 6.93 -6.39 15.72
CA LYS A 447 6.05 -7.56 15.92
C LYS A 447 5.05 -7.39 17.07
N PRO A 448 5.42 -6.92 18.28
CA PRO A 448 4.43 -6.71 19.34
C PRO A 448 3.36 -5.65 19.02
N ARG A 449 3.60 -4.78 18.03
CA ARG A 449 2.72 -3.64 17.68
C ARG A 449 1.88 -3.88 16.44
N PHE A 450 2.40 -4.63 15.47
CA PHE A 450 1.77 -4.82 14.16
C PHE A 450 1.63 -6.29 13.75
N ASP A 451 2.11 -7.22 14.60
CA ASP A 451 1.99 -8.67 14.50
C ASP A 451 2.09 -9.21 13.06
N ALA A 452 0.98 -9.55 12.43
CA ALA A 452 0.92 -10.09 11.07
C ALA A 452 1.68 -9.25 10.01
N LEU A 453 1.70 -7.92 10.12
CA LEU A 453 2.46 -7.08 9.19
C LEU A 453 3.97 -7.18 9.42
N ALA A 454 4.41 -7.35 10.66
CA ALA A 454 5.83 -7.56 10.96
C ALA A 454 6.29 -8.93 10.48
N ASP A 455 5.46 -9.96 10.59
CA ASP A 455 5.76 -11.29 10.05
C ASP A 455 5.85 -11.27 8.52
N GLN A 456 4.97 -10.55 7.84
CA GLN A 456 5.07 -10.33 6.39
C GLN A 456 6.34 -9.58 5.98
N MET A 457 6.73 -8.56 6.75
CA MET A 457 7.99 -7.85 6.54
C MET A 457 9.18 -8.80 6.67
N LYS A 458 9.21 -9.60 7.74
CA LYS A 458 10.25 -10.60 7.99
C LYS A 458 10.35 -11.63 6.89
N ASP A 459 9.22 -12.18 6.45
CA ASP A 459 9.19 -13.16 5.36
C ASP A 459 9.75 -12.56 4.06
N SER A 460 9.43 -11.29 3.79
CA SER A 460 9.96 -10.57 2.64
C SER A 460 11.47 -10.32 2.76
N LEU A 461 11.94 -9.92 3.94
CA LEU A 461 13.36 -9.69 4.22
C LEU A 461 14.17 -10.99 4.15
N ASN A 462 13.60 -12.11 4.58
CA ASN A 462 14.21 -13.44 4.50
C ASN A 462 14.44 -13.91 3.05
N GLN A 463 13.73 -13.34 2.08
CA GLN A 463 13.95 -13.63 0.66
C GLN A 463 15.18 -12.93 0.08
N TRP A 464 15.78 -11.96 0.80
CA TRP A 464 16.96 -11.27 0.31
C TRP A 464 18.17 -12.21 0.28
N THR A 465 18.96 -12.10 -0.78
CA THR A 465 20.16 -12.89 -1.02
C THR A 465 21.32 -11.98 -1.42
N GLY A 466 22.56 -12.46 -1.25
CA GLY A 466 23.79 -11.73 -1.57
C GLY A 466 24.70 -11.52 -0.36
N ASP A 467 25.90 -10.97 -0.60
CA ASP A 467 26.95 -10.81 0.42
C ASP A 467 26.75 -9.56 1.31
N GLY A 468 25.71 -8.76 1.06
CA GLY A 468 25.40 -7.55 1.82
C GLY A 468 24.27 -6.73 1.20
N LEU A 469 23.99 -5.58 1.81
CA LEU A 469 22.96 -4.67 1.33
C LEU A 469 23.48 -3.76 0.21
N ASP A 470 22.73 -3.65 -0.89
CA ASP A 470 22.93 -2.60 -1.89
C ASP A 470 22.42 -1.22 -1.40
N LEU A 471 22.52 -0.19 -2.25
CA LEU A 471 22.12 1.17 -1.89
C LEU A 471 20.62 1.31 -1.62
N GLU A 472 19.75 0.63 -2.38
CA GLU A 472 18.30 0.67 -2.19
C GLU A 472 17.90 -0.08 -0.92
N GLN A 473 18.49 -1.26 -0.72
CA GLN A 473 18.33 -2.07 0.48
C GLN A 473 18.79 -1.32 1.74
N THR A 474 19.90 -0.58 1.65
CA THR A 474 20.42 0.26 2.74
C THR A 474 19.45 1.40 3.06
N GLN A 475 18.87 2.06 2.06
CA GLN A 475 17.89 3.14 2.27
C GLN A 475 16.59 2.61 2.91
N LEU A 476 16.10 1.45 2.45
CA LEU A 476 14.93 0.83 3.06
C LEU A 476 15.23 0.39 4.50
N TYR A 477 16.39 -0.23 4.74
CA TYR A 477 16.83 -0.61 6.08
C TYR A 477 16.83 0.59 7.03
N GLN A 478 17.45 1.71 6.64
CA GLN A 478 17.45 2.94 7.44
C GLN A 478 16.04 3.47 7.70
N THR A 479 15.16 3.39 6.70
CA THR A 479 13.76 3.83 6.83
C THR A 479 12.97 2.94 7.79
N ILE A 480 13.13 1.60 7.72
CA ILE A 480 12.49 0.66 8.65
C ILE A 480 13.01 0.88 10.07
N SER A 481 14.32 1.05 10.24
CA SER A 481 14.92 1.33 11.53
C SER A 481 14.46 2.65 12.13
N ALA A 482 14.34 3.71 11.31
CA ALA A 482 13.74 4.97 11.73
C ALA A 482 12.28 4.78 12.16
N PHE A 483 11.48 4.04 11.37
CA PHE A 483 10.10 3.74 11.70
C PHE A 483 9.99 2.97 13.02
N ALA A 484 10.81 1.93 13.22
CA ALA A 484 10.84 1.18 14.47
C ALA A 484 11.26 2.08 15.65
N GLY A 485 12.27 2.93 15.47
CA GLY A 485 12.67 3.94 16.45
C GLY A 485 11.52 4.85 16.84
N ALA A 486 10.77 5.36 15.87
CA ALA A 486 9.54 6.10 16.13
C ALA A 486 8.52 5.29 16.96
N MET A 487 8.22 4.07 16.53
CA MET A 487 7.21 3.20 17.17
C MET A 487 7.61 2.76 18.59
N SER A 488 8.90 2.76 18.92
CA SER A 488 9.38 2.48 20.28
C SER A 488 8.88 3.50 21.31
N THR A 489 8.53 4.72 20.88
CA THR A 489 8.05 5.82 21.73
C THR A 489 6.54 5.98 21.73
N VAL A 490 5.86 5.40 20.75
CA VAL A 490 4.39 5.48 20.62
C VAL A 490 3.76 4.42 21.51
N GLY A 491 2.99 4.88 22.51
CA GLY A 491 2.16 4.03 23.37
C GLY A 491 0.79 3.78 22.76
N GLU A 492 -0.21 4.56 23.17
CA GLU A 492 -1.56 4.52 22.58
C GLU A 492 -1.60 5.19 21.20
N GLY A 493 -2.43 4.67 20.28
CA GLY A 493 -2.63 5.25 18.94
C GLY A 493 -1.65 4.76 17.86
N VAL A 494 -0.90 3.68 18.14
CA VAL A 494 -0.01 3.02 17.18
C VAL A 494 -0.75 2.56 15.91
N GLU A 495 -2.06 2.31 15.98
CA GLU A 495 -2.86 1.88 14.82
C GLU A 495 -2.90 2.95 13.71
N ALA A 496 -2.71 4.22 14.05
CA ALA A 496 -2.61 5.31 13.07
C ALA A 496 -1.42 5.14 12.11
N TYR A 497 -0.42 4.34 12.50
CA TYR A 497 0.78 4.05 11.71
C TYR A 497 0.69 2.74 10.92
N ALA A 498 -0.41 1.99 11.01
CA ALA A 498 -0.58 0.73 10.27
C ALA A 498 -0.43 0.91 8.74
N GLY A 499 -0.91 2.04 8.19
CA GLY A 499 -0.73 2.36 6.78
C GLY A 499 0.73 2.63 6.38
N VAL A 500 1.54 3.19 7.29
CA VAL A 500 2.99 3.33 7.08
C VAL A 500 3.65 1.96 7.10
N MET A 501 3.35 1.14 8.11
CA MET A 501 3.87 -0.21 8.21
C MET A 501 3.56 -1.04 6.96
N GLN A 502 2.31 -1.03 6.48
CA GLN A 502 1.93 -1.72 5.24
C GLN A 502 2.72 -1.23 4.02
N THR A 503 2.98 0.08 3.94
CA THR A 503 3.79 0.64 2.84
C THR A 503 5.24 0.13 2.90
N LEU A 504 5.81 0.01 4.11
CA LEU A 504 7.16 -0.54 4.31
C LEU A 504 7.21 -2.05 4.02
N VAL A 505 6.19 -2.82 4.39
CA VAL A 505 6.06 -4.25 4.02
C VAL A 505 6.01 -4.40 2.49
N HIS A 506 5.23 -3.57 1.80
CA HIS A 506 5.20 -3.60 0.34
C HIS A 506 6.56 -3.21 -0.26
N ALA A 507 7.29 -2.28 0.36
CA ALA A 507 8.63 -1.93 -0.08
C ALA A 507 9.61 -3.10 0.02
N THR A 508 9.55 -3.92 1.08
CA THR A 508 10.44 -5.09 1.24
C THR A 508 10.24 -6.15 0.15
N THR A 509 9.05 -6.22 -0.47
CA THR A 509 8.74 -7.16 -1.57
C THR A 509 9.17 -6.68 -2.96
N ARG A 510 9.58 -5.42 -3.12
CA ARG A 510 9.78 -4.77 -4.44
C ARG A 510 11.22 -4.38 -4.76
N ILE A 511 12.17 -4.74 -3.90
CA ILE A 511 13.57 -4.40 -4.11
C ILE A 511 14.09 -5.11 -5.37
N GLY A 512 14.73 -4.35 -6.26
CA GLY A 512 15.08 -4.76 -7.63
C GLY A 512 14.17 -4.21 -8.73
N VAL A 513 12.98 -3.68 -8.38
CA VAL A 513 12.04 -2.99 -9.30
C VAL A 513 11.88 -1.50 -8.95
N GLY A 514 12.53 -1.04 -7.88
CA GLY A 514 12.53 0.35 -7.41
C GLY A 514 11.64 0.55 -6.18
N PHE A 515 12.25 1.01 -5.09
CA PHE A 515 11.57 1.49 -3.89
C PHE A 515 11.00 2.89 -4.16
N VAL A 516 9.67 3.05 -4.25
CA VAL A 516 9.03 4.37 -4.32
C VAL A 516 7.72 4.38 -3.52
N PRO A 517 7.73 4.75 -2.23
CA PRO A 517 6.51 5.21 -1.59
C PRO A 517 6.11 6.50 -2.31
N VAL A 518 5.06 6.46 -3.16
CA VAL A 518 4.79 7.58 -4.09
C VAL A 518 4.22 8.80 -3.35
N VAL A 519 3.50 8.59 -2.24
CA VAL A 519 2.87 9.64 -1.43
C VAL A 519 2.66 9.21 0.02
N GLY A 520 2.58 10.19 0.93
CA GLY A 520 2.09 10.02 2.30
C GLY A 520 3.17 9.89 3.37
N PRO A 521 2.79 9.62 4.64
CA PRO A 521 3.70 9.68 5.78
C PRO A 521 4.92 8.74 5.70
N ALA A 522 4.81 7.61 4.99
CA ALA A 522 5.93 6.70 4.75
C ALA A 522 7.00 7.32 3.84
N LEU A 523 6.59 8.04 2.80
CA LEU A 523 7.50 8.80 1.96
C LEU A 523 8.12 9.96 2.75
N ASP A 524 7.29 10.67 3.52
CA ASP A 524 7.73 11.80 4.34
C ASP A 524 8.84 11.40 5.34
N LEU A 525 8.66 10.26 6.02
CA LEU A 525 9.68 9.64 6.88
C LEU A 525 10.93 9.29 6.07
N CYS A 526 10.74 8.64 4.95
CA CYS A 526 11.82 8.14 4.12
C CYS A 526 12.69 9.26 3.53
N GLU A 527 12.11 10.34 3.04
CA GLU A 527 12.83 11.51 2.50
C GLU A 527 13.62 12.21 3.60
N ALA A 528 13.02 12.34 4.79
CA ALA A 528 13.71 12.88 5.95
C ALA A 528 14.91 11.99 6.37
N VAL A 529 14.76 10.67 6.30
CA VAL A 529 15.80 9.70 6.67
C VAL A 529 16.91 9.60 5.63
N SER A 530 16.57 9.39 4.36
CA SER A 530 17.50 9.19 3.25
C SER A 530 18.13 10.51 2.75
N GLY A 531 17.43 11.63 2.92
CA GLY A 531 17.83 12.91 2.33
C GLY A 531 17.70 12.94 0.80
N LYS A 532 16.95 12.01 0.21
CA LYS A 532 16.76 11.90 -1.25
C LYS A 532 15.31 12.11 -1.62
N GLU A 533 15.09 12.91 -2.66
CA GLU A 533 13.76 13.16 -3.20
C GLU A 533 13.14 11.85 -3.71
N PHE A 534 11.90 11.59 -3.32
CA PHE A 534 11.16 10.34 -3.55
C PHE A 534 11.85 9.08 -3.02
N CYS A 535 12.88 9.24 -2.19
CA CYS A 535 13.78 8.18 -1.76
C CYS A 535 14.42 7.39 -2.89
N LEU A 536 14.62 8.04 -4.04
CA LEU A 536 15.30 7.44 -5.17
C LEU A 536 16.81 7.60 -5.00
N PRO A 537 17.62 6.56 -5.24
CA PRO A 537 19.08 6.70 -5.27
C PRO A 537 19.56 7.79 -6.24
N SER A 538 18.92 7.89 -7.41
CA SER A 538 19.14 8.93 -8.42
C SER A 538 18.38 10.23 -8.15
N GLY A 539 17.61 10.28 -7.06
CA GLY A 539 16.85 11.45 -6.64
C GLY A 539 17.76 12.61 -6.25
N ARG A 540 17.22 13.83 -6.38
CA ARG A 540 17.88 15.04 -5.92
C ARG A 540 18.12 14.98 -4.42
N GLU A 541 19.27 15.50 -3.98
CA GLU A 541 19.53 15.67 -2.55
C GLU A 541 18.66 16.77 -1.97
N LEU A 542 17.97 16.44 -0.88
CA LEU A 542 17.19 17.36 -0.10
C LEU A 542 18.11 18.17 0.82
N SER A 543 17.85 19.47 0.97
CA SER A 543 18.48 20.27 2.02
C SER A 543 17.98 19.83 3.40
N ASP A 544 18.68 20.24 4.44
CA ASP A 544 18.26 19.93 5.80
C ASP A 544 16.88 20.52 6.13
N GLU A 545 16.59 21.73 5.63
CA GLU A 545 15.29 22.38 5.77
C GLU A 545 14.17 21.63 5.04
N GLU A 546 14.45 21.06 3.86
CA GLU A 546 13.52 20.20 3.12
C GLU A 546 13.29 18.87 3.86
N ARG A 547 14.34 18.30 4.46
CA ARG A 547 14.24 17.07 5.26
C ARG A 547 13.43 17.29 6.53
N ILE A 548 13.62 18.43 7.21
CA ILE A 548 12.82 18.80 8.38
C ILE A 548 11.36 18.95 7.97
N PHE A 549 11.10 19.68 6.88
CA PHE A 549 9.75 19.85 6.35
C PHE A 549 9.08 18.50 6.04
N SER A 550 9.79 17.60 5.37
CA SER A 550 9.33 16.25 5.10
C SER A 550 9.00 15.50 6.40
N GLY A 551 9.89 15.54 7.40
CA GLY A 551 9.71 14.82 8.65
C GLY A 551 8.49 15.26 9.46
N LEU A 552 8.08 16.53 9.36
CA LEU A 552 6.83 17.03 9.95
C LEU A 552 5.58 16.38 9.33
N GLY A 553 5.68 15.85 8.11
CA GLY A 553 4.64 15.06 7.45
C GLY A 553 4.43 13.68 8.08
N PHE A 554 5.43 13.10 8.74
CA PHE A 554 5.33 11.77 9.34
C PHE A 554 4.66 11.76 10.72
N GLY A 555 4.97 12.74 11.59
CA GLY A 555 4.52 12.71 12.98
C GLY A 555 3.04 13.10 13.17
N LEU A 556 2.19 12.15 13.55
CA LEU A 556 0.80 12.38 13.94
C LEU A 556 0.75 12.62 15.46
N GLY A 557 0.40 13.83 15.89
CA GLY A 557 0.10 14.14 17.30
C GLY A 557 1.28 14.25 18.28
N ALA A 558 2.39 13.52 18.08
CA ALA A 558 3.53 13.44 19.01
C ALA A 558 4.90 13.55 18.30
N ILE A 559 5.07 14.55 17.43
CA ILE A 559 6.27 14.74 16.59
C ILE A 559 7.57 14.68 17.41
N GLY A 560 7.62 15.36 18.57
CA GLY A 560 8.81 15.42 19.41
C GLY A 560 9.28 14.06 19.91
N ASP A 561 8.40 13.26 20.51
CA ASP A 561 8.74 11.92 21.03
C ASP A 561 9.10 10.97 19.89
N VAL A 562 8.28 10.96 18.83
CA VAL A 562 8.48 10.14 17.64
C VAL A 562 9.86 10.35 17.03
N TRP A 563 10.26 11.62 16.81
CA TRP A 563 11.54 11.93 16.18
C TRP A 563 12.73 11.80 17.14
N ARG A 564 12.54 11.90 18.46
CA ARG A 564 13.55 11.47 19.44
C ARG A 564 13.78 9.96 19.37
N GLY A 565 12.71 9.17 19.21
CA GLY A 565 12.81 7.73 18.97
C GLY A 565 13.56 7.39 17.68
N VAL A 566 13.29 8.14 16.59
CA VAL A 566 14.05 8.04 15.34
C VAL A 566 15.53 8.34 15.58
N ALA A 567 15.86 9.44 16.25
CA ALA A 567 17.25 9.85 16.50
C ALA A 567 18.05 8.82 17.32
N ALA A 568 17.36 7.99 18.12
CA ALA A 568 17.98 6.93 18.91
C ALA A 568 18.15 5.60 18.15
N ALA A 569 17.67 5.48 16.91
CA ALA A 569 17.78 4.25 16.13
C ALA A 569 19.23 4.01 15.66
N GLY A 570 19.76 2.81 15.94
CA GLY A 570 21.18 2.48 15.71
C GLY A 570 21.65 2.43 14.25
N ALA A 571 20.72 2.36 13.30
CA ALA A 571 20.97 2.21 11.86
C ALA A 571 21.33 3.50 11.12
N LEU A 572 21.13 4.65 11.76
CA LEU A 572 21.04 5.93 11.06
C LEU A 572 22.39 6.63 10.98
N PRO A 573 22.71 7.27 9.84
CA PRO A 573 23.93 8.06 9.73
C PRO A 573 23.87 9.30 10.64
N PRO A 574 25.01 9.87 11.07
CA PRO A 574 25.05 11.02 11.98
C PRO A 574 24.26 12.23 11.48
N THR A 575 24.22 12.44 10.17
CA THR A 575 23.44 13.53 9.56
C THR A 575 21.94 13.33 9.79
N THR A 576 21.44 12.11 9.61
CA THR A 576 20.03 11.77 9.86
C THR A 576 19.67 11.85 11.33
N ILE A 577 20.55 11.42 12.24
CA ILE A 577 20.36 11.58 13.69
C ILE A 577 20.23 13.06 14.06
N ARG A 578 21.10 13.92 13.53
CA ARG A 578 21.01 15.37 13.74
C ARG A 578 19.69 15.93 13.23
N ILE A 579 19.26 15.56 12.02
CA ILE A 579 18.00 16.01 11.44
C ILE A 579 16.79 15.54 12.24
N ALA A 580 16.79 14.30 12.70
CA ALA A 580 15.76 13.78 13.59
C ALA A 580 15.67 14.58 14.90
N GLY A 581 16.82 14.92 15.50
CA GLY A 581 16.87 15.83 16.65
C GLY A 581 16.30 17.22 16.33
N LYS A 582 16.65 17.79 15.18
CA LYS A 582 16.10 19.08 14.73
C LYS A 582 14.60 19.03 14.54
N ILE A 583 14.05 17.96 13.96
CA ILE A 583 12.60 17.78 13.80
C ILE A 583 11.92 17.67 15.17
N ALA A 584 12.53 16.94 16.11
CA ALA A 584 11.99 16.80 17.45
C ALA A 584 11.93 18.14 18.22
N ASP A 585 12.85 19.06 17.91
CA ASP A 585 12.95 20.39 18.50
C ASP A 585 12.13 21.46 17.74
N VAL A 586 11.43 21.11 16.65
CA VAL A 586 10.58 22.06 15.92
C VAL A 586 9.46 22.56 16.83
N ASP A 587 9.26 23.88 16.81
CA ASP A 587 8.22 24.54 17.60
C ASP A 587 6.82 23.93 17.39
N ASP A 588 6.13 23.62 18.49
CA ASP A 588 4.78 23.04 18.50
C ASP A 588 3.75 23.86 17.68
N VAL A 589 3.97 25.17 17.57
CA VAL A 589 3.12 26.05 16.76
C VAL A 589 3.20 25.71 15.26
N LEU A 590 4.40 25.34 14.78
CA LEU A 590 4.61 24.92 13.39
C LEU A 590 4.04 23.52 13.19
N VAL A 591 4.32 22.60 14.12
CA VAL A 591 3.76 21.23 14.13
C VAL A 591 2.24 21.26 14.00
N LYS A 592 1.56 22.08 14.81
CA LYS A 592 0.09 22.26 14.73
C LYS A 592 -0.34 22.90 13.41
N GLY A 593 0.41 23.86 12.88
CA GLY A 593 0.14 24.45 11.57
C GLY A 593 0.13 23.40 10.46
N PHE A 594 1.12 22.50 10.45
CA PHE A 594 1.22 21.40 9.49
C PHE A 594 0.17 20.30 9.69
N GLN A 595 -0.34 20.10 10.91
CA GLN A 595 -1.44 19.15 11.15
C GLN A 595 -2.77 19.64 10.55
N VAL A 596 -3.00 20.95 10.46
CA VAL A 596 -4.26 21.52 9.97
C VAL A 596 -4.37 21.42 8.44
N ARG A 597 -3.31 21.77 7.70
CA ARG A 597 -3.24 21.64 6.24
C ARG A 597 -1.82 21.30 5.82
N ARG A 598 -1.67 20.20 5.07
CA ARG A 598 -0.37 19.75 4.55
C ARG A 598 -0.24 20.11 3.08
N LEU A 599 0.85 20.78 2.72
CA LEU A 599 1.21 21.03 1.33
C LEU A 599 2.70 20.70 1.16
N ARG A 600 3.00 19.60 0.46
CA ARG A 600 4.39 19.19 0.22
C ARG A 600 5.12 20.09 -0.79
N ALA A 601 4.37 20.64 -1.74
CA ALA A 601 4.88 21.46 -2.81
C ALA A 601 3.79 22.37 -3.38
N TYR A 602 4.19 23.52 -3.93
CA TYR A 602 3.34 24.38 -4.74
C TYR A 602 3.92 24.49 -6.14
N LYS A 603 3.32 23.80 -7.12
CA LYS A 603 3.83 23.72 -8.50
C LYS A 603 5.31 23.28 -8.50
N THR A 604 6.22 24.18 -8.87
CA THR A 604 7.68 23.93 -8.92
C THR A 604 8.37 24.16 -7.57
N LEU A 605 7.72 24.80 -6.60
CA LEU A 605 8.28 25.09 -5.29
C LEU A 605 8.10 23.91 -4.34
N ARG A 606 9.17 23.53 -3.65
CA ARG A 606 9.14 22.53 -2.56
C ARG A 606 9.10 23.24 -1.21
N GLY A 607 8.40 22.63 -0.25
CA GLY A 607 8.34 23.18 1.10
C GLY A 607 9.65 22.99 1.87
N ALA A 608 9.97 23.95 2.75
CA ALA A 608 11.14 23.90 3.61
C ALA A 608 10.94 24.68 4.92
N VAL A 609 11.52 24.18 6.02
CA VAL A 609 11.48 24.81 7.35
C VAL A 609 12.89 25.07 7.85
N THR A 610 13.15 26.30 8.30
CA THR A 610 14.45 26.70 8.88
C THR A 610 14.92 25.75 10.01
N GLU A 611 16.23 25.53 10.10
CA GLU A 611 16.85 24.81 11.22
C GLU A 611 16.98 25.67 12.50
N GLN A 612 16.79 26.99 12.37
CA GLN A 612 16.93 27.95 13.45
C GLN A 612 15.62 28.07 14.23
N PRO A 613 15.67 28.22 15.57
CA PRO A 613 14.47 28.51 16.34
C PRO A 613 13.83 29.82 15.90
N LEU A 614 12.52 29.80 15.67
CA LEU A 614 11.79 31.04 15.39
C LEU A 614 11.84 31.95 16.62
N TYR A 615 12.02 33.25 16.42
CA TYR A 615 11.92 34.19 17.54
C TYR A 615 10.45 34.40 17.95
N PRO A 616 10.15 34.94 19.15
CA PRO A 616 8.78 34.92 19.71
C PRO A 616 7.68 35.50 18.81
N PHE A 617 7.99 36.55 18.05
CA PHE A 617 6.98 37.17 17.18
C PHE A 617 6.76 36.41 15.87
N GLU A 618 7.78 35.75 15.32
CA GLU A 618 7.61 34.80 14.20
C GLU A 618 6.69 33.64 14.58
N LYS A 619 6.77 33.12 15.82
CA LYS A 619 5.84 32.09 16.30
C LYS A 619 4.40 32.62 16.33
N THR A 620 4.22 33.88 16.72
CA THR A 620 2.92 34.55 16.71
C THR A 620 2.39 34.71 15.28
N ALA A 621 3.25 35.12 14.34
CA ALA A 621 2.95 35.20 12.92
C ALA A 621 2.58 33.84 12.33
N ALA A 622 3.38 32.80 12.55
CA ALA A 622 3.11 31.44 12.08
C ALA A 622 1.74 30.91 12.58
N LYS A 623 1.42 31.18 13.86
CA LYS A 623 0.11 30.86 14.45
C LYS A 623 -1.03 31.59 13.77
N PHE A 624 -0.85 32.89 13.49
CA PHE A 624 -1.82 33.70 12.78
C PHE A 624 -2.05 33.16 11.36
N LEU A 625 -0.98 32.94 10.59
CA LEU A 625 -1.05 32.43 9.22
C LEU A 625 -1.78 31.08 9.15
N SER A 626 -1.48 30.17 10.08
CA SER A 626 -2.13 28.86 10.14
C SER A 626 -3.63 28.98 10.50
N ARG A 627 -3.99 29.90 11.42
CA ARG A 627 -5.39 30.17 11.79
C ARG A 627 -6.19 30.86 10.69
N ASP A 628 -5.53 31.65 9.85
CA ASP A 628 -6.12 32.29 8.67
C ASP A 628 -6.39 31.28 7.53
N GLY A 629 -6.20 29.98 7.77
CA GLY A 629 -6.48 28.90 6.83
C GLY A 629 -5.42 28.74 5.74
N ARG A 630 -4.26 29.40 5.89
CA ARG A 630 -3.13 29.32 4.96
C ARG A 630 -2.28 28.10 5.27
N THR A 631 -1.69 27.54 4.22
CA THR A 631 -0.72 26.45 4.35
C THR A 631 0.70 26.99 4.31
N LEU A 632 1.55 26.56 5.23
CA LEU A 632 2.96 26.93 5.27
C LEU A 632 3.71 26.21 4.14
N LEU A 633 4.54 26.94 3.40
CA LEU A 633 5.39 26.40 2.35
C LEU A 633 6.88 26.66 2.65
N GLY A 634 7.26 27.93 2.84
CA GLY A 634 8.59 28.32 3.32
C GLY A 634 8.47 28.95 4.69
N VAL A 635 9.25 28.48 5.67
CA VAL A 635 9.20 28.94 7.07
C VAL A 635 10.59 29.36 7.55
N GLY A 636 10.70 30.61 8.01
CA GLY A 636 11.97 31.27 8.31
C GLY A 636 12.72 31.67 7.04
N ASP A 637 13.66 32.60 7.18
CA ASP A 637 14.46 33.09 6.06
C ASP A 637 15.23 31.96 5.33
N ASP A 638 15.85 31.03 6.07
CA ASP A 638 16.53 29.86 5.52
C ASP A 638 15.55 28.89 4.82
N GLY A 639 14.37 28.66 5.38
CA GLY A 639 13.34 27.82 4.75
C GLY A 639 12.81 28.45 3.46
N VAL A 640 12.61 29.76 3.43
CA VAL A 640 12.24 30.50 2.21
C VAL A 640 13.37 30.48 1.18
N ARG A 641 14.64 30.58 1.60
CA ARG A 641 15.79 30.45 0.70
C ARG A 641 15.84 29.06 0.06
N ALA A 642 15.65 28.01 0.85
CA ALA A 642 15.59 26.64 0.35
C ALA A 642 14.43 26.44 -0.64
N THR A 643 13.28 27.06 -0.37
CA THR A 643 12.09 27.01 -1.24
C THR A 643 12.31 27.70 -2.59
N LEU A 644 12.86 28.93 -2.59
CA LEU A 644 12.96 29.75 -3.81
C LEU A 644 14.26 29.57 -4.58
N TRP A 645 15.37 29.32 -3.86
CA TRP A 645 16.72 29.27 -4.41
C TRP A 645 17.50 28.06 -3.88
N PRO A 646 17.02 26.82 -4.11
CA PRO A 646 17.65 25.62 -3.54
C PRO A 646 19.14 25.45 -3.92
N LYS A 647 19.56 25.99 -5.07
CA LYS A 647 20.97 25.98 -5.50
C LYS A 647 21.84 27.02 -4.80
N LEU A 648 21.28 28.17 -4.41
CA LEU A 648 22.00 29.28 -3.76
C LEU A 648 21.93 29.20 -2.24
N ALA A 649 20.93 28.52 -1.68
CA ALA A 649 20.80 28.30 -0.24
C ALA A 649 22.05 27.62 0.36
N ARG A 650 22.76 26.81 -0.44
CA ARG A 650 24.00 26.10 -0.07
C ARG A 650 25.28 26.95 -0.16
N ASP A 651 25.22 28.15 -0.74
CA ASP A 651 26.37 29.04 -0.89
C ASP A 651 26.33 30.21 0.10
N ALA A 652 27.16 30.13 1.13
CA ALA A 652 27.28 31.16 2.16
C ALA A 652 27.71 32.53 1.61
N ARG A 653 28.31 32.60 0.41
CA ARG A 653 28.80 33.86 -0.19
C ARG A 653 27.73 34.63 -0.97
N THR A 654 26.60 34.00 -1.29
CA THR A 654 25.56 34.59 -2.17
C THR A 654 24.15 34.48 -1.59
N LYS A 655 24.01 34.38 -0.25
CA LYS A 655 22.71 34.24 0.42
C LYS A 655 21.76 35.39 0.08
N PRO A 656 20.67 35.13 -0.68
CA PRO A 656 19.69 36.15 -0.98
C PRO A 656 18.98 36.59 0.31
N ARG A 657 18.61 37.87 0.39
CA ARG A 657 17.68 38.31 1.44
C ARG A 657 16.33 37.66 1.19
N ALA A 658 15.77 37.02 2.20
CA ALA A 658 14.52 36.30 2.08
C ALA A 658 13.49 36.89 3.04
N PRO A 659 12.20 36.85 2.67
CA PRO A 659 11.15 37.04 3.65
C PRO A 659 11.05 35.84 4.58
N ASP A 660 10.39 36.00 5.73
CA ASP A 660 10.28 34.94 6.73
C ASP A 660 9.29 33.83 6.34
N PHE A 661 8.26 34.14 5.54
CA PHE A 661 7.26 33.15 5.17
C PHE A 661 6.86 33.20 3.70
N ILE A 662 6.69 32.01 3.12
CA ILE A 662 5.86 31.78 1.94
C ILE A 662 4.70 30.89 2.37
N THR A 663 3.48 31.32 2.09
CA THR A 663 2.27 30.55 2.38
C THR A 663 1.38 30.43 1.15
N VAL A 664 0.52 29.42 1.16
CA VAL A 664 -0.52 29.22 0.14
C VAL A 664 -1.88 29.54 0.76
N SER A 665 -2.59 30.49 0.15
CA SER A 665 -3.92 30.92 0.58
C SER A 665 -4.96 29.82 0.34
N ALA A 666 -6.15 29.98 0.92
CA ALA A 666 -7.27 29.08 0.68
C ALA A 666 -7.71 29.05 -0.80
N GLN A 667 -7.40 30.11 -1.56
CA GLN A 667 -7.64 30.25 -3.00
C GLN A 667 -6.49 29.69 -3.86
N ASN A 668 -5.55 28.95 -3.25
CA ASN A 668 -4.41 28.33 -3.92
C ASN A 668 -3.46 29.33 -4.60
N LYS A 669 -3.22 30.47 -3.94
CA LYS A 669 -2.30 31.53 -4.38
C LYS A 669 -1.18 31.73 -3.36
N LEU A 670 -0.04 32.23 -3.83
CA LEU A 670 1.13 32.50 -3.01
C LEU A 670 0.98 33.84 -2.27
N ILE A 671 1.40 33.85 -1.01
CA ILE A 671 1.57 35.06 -0.19
C ILE A 671 2.97 35.04 0.39
N LEU A 672 3.70 36.14 0.20
CA LEU A 672 5.02 36.36 0.82
C LEU A 672 4.84 37.28 2.02
N SER A 673 5.35 36.89 3.18
CA SER A 673 5.21 37.66 4.42
C SER A 673 6.56 37.87 5.10
N GLU A 674 6.87 39.13 5.39
CA GLU A 674 7.99 39.53 6.25
C GLU A 674 7.44 39.83 7.66
N VAL A 675 8.19 39.46 8.70
CA VAL A 675 7.77 39.57 10.10
C VAL A 675 8.74 40.46 10.88
N LYS A 676 8.24 41.58 11.41
CA LYS A 676 9.05 42.50 12.22
C LYS A 676 8.40 42.82 13.57
N GLY A 677 9.10 42.51 14.66
CA GLY A 677 8.74 42.91 16.02
C GLY A 677 9.52 44.14 16.54
N GLY A 678 9.08 44.72 17.65
CA GLY A 678 9.81 45.77 18.37
C GLY A 678 9.59 47.22 17.88
N VAL A 679 10.45 48.13 18.36
CA VAL A 679 10.23 49.59 18.31
C VAL A 679 11.04 50.35 17.26
N ASN A 680 11.77 49.67 16.37
CA ASN A 680 12.59 50.28 15.31
C ASN A 680 12.54 49.47 14.00
N ILE A 681 11.35 49.30 13.44
CA ILE A 681 11.15 48.52 12.21
C ILE A 681 11.72 49.30 11.01
N ASP A 682 12.65 48.71 10.26
CA ASP A 682 13.20 49.30 9.04
C ASP A 682 12.34 48.96 7.82
N GLY A 683 11.58 49.96 7.34
CA GLY A 683 10.75 49.80 6.15
C GLY A 683 11.54 49.53 4.86
N LYS A 684 12.81 49.96 4.75
CA LYS A 684 13.65 49.65 3.58
C LYS A 684 14.04 48.18 3.56
N GLU A 685 14.41 47.65 4.72
CA GLU A 685 14.77 46.24 4.86
C GLU A 685 13.60 45.33 4.47
N VAL A 686 12.39 45.64 4.96
CA VAL A 686 11.15 44.93 4.59
C VAL A 686 10.94 44.94 3.07
N ILE A 687 11.09 46.09 2.41
CA ILE A 687 10.96 46.20 0.95
C ILE A 687 12.02 45.34 0.26
N GLU A 688 13.25 45.32 0.76
CA GLU A 688 14.36 44.55 0.17
C GLU A 688 14.14 43.05 0.28
N GLN A 689 13.75 42.54 1.45
CA GLN A 689 13.46 41.12 1.66
C GLN A 689 12.28 40.65 0.81
N LEU A 690 11.16 41.38 0.82
CA LEU A 690 9.98 41.03 0.01
C LEU A 690 10.25 41.15 -1.50
N SER A 691 11.00 42.17 -1.93
CA SER A 691 11.35 42.32 -3.36
C SER A 691 12.28 41.19 -3.82
N SER A 692 13.23 40.80 -2.96
CA SER A 692 14.10 39.67 -3.22
C SER A 692 13.29 38.36 -3.27
N GLY A 693 12.39 38.12 -2.32
CA GLY A 693 11.46 36.98 -2.37
C GLY A 693 10.65 36.92 -3.67
N MET A 694 10.08 38.05 -4.11
CA MET A 694 9.36 38.14 -5.39
C MET A 694 10.25 37.86 -6.60
N GLU A 695 11.51 38.26 -6.54
CA GLU A 695 12.50 37.94 -7.57
C GLU A 695 12.76 36.43 -7.64
N GLY A 696 12.83 35.74 -6.49
CA GLY A 696 12.89 34.28 -6.46
C GLY A 696 11.65 33.61 -7.03
N VAL A 697 10.46 34.13 -6.71
CA VAL A 697 9.20 33.66 -7.32
C VAL A 697 9.19 33.88 -8.83
N ARG A 698 9.75 35.00 -9.32
CA ARG A 698 9.89 35.30 -10.75
C ARG A 698 10.80 34.30 -11.46
N GLN A 699 11.94 33.95 -10.86
CA GLN A 699 12.86 32.95 -11.41
C GLN A 699 12.22 31.56 -11.52
N ASN A 700 11.23 31.26 -10.69
CA ASN A 700 10.45 30.03 -10.74
C ASN A 700 9.22 30.12 -11.66
N GLY A 701 8.96 31.28 -12.30
CA GLY A 701 7.86 31.48 -13.24
C GLY A 701 6.48 31.67 -12.59
N LEU A 702 6.42 32.04 -11.30
CA LEU A 702 5.19 31.99 -10.50
C LEU A 702 4.65 33.37 -10.08
N VAL A 703 5.09 34.47 -10.73
CA VAL A 703 4.65 35.83 -10.35
C VAL A 703 3.12 35.98 -10.40
N GLY A 704 2.47 35.40 -11.41
CA GLY A 704 1.00 35.44 -11.56
C GLY A 704 0.23 34.62 -10.52
N ASP A 705 0.93 33.85 -9.70
CA ASP A 705 0.35 33.12 -8.58
C ASP A 705 0.42 33.87 -7.27
N VAL A 706 1.15 34.99 -7.20
CA VAL A 706 1.22 35.81 -5.99
C VAL A 706 -0.03 36.69 -5.92
N GLU A 707 -0.84 36.49 -4.89
CA GLU A 707 -2.00 37.34 -4.63
C GLU A 707 -1.63 38.57 -3.79
N GLU A 708 -0.70 38.43 -2.86
CA GLU A 708 -0.43 39.46 -1.86
C GLU A 708 0.98 39.37 -1.29
N VAL A 709 1.53 40.52 -0.89
CA VAL A 709 2.79 40.65 -0.15
C VAL A 709 2.54 41.44 1.13
N GLN A 710 3.02 40.93 2.25
CA GLN A 710 2.62 41.39 3.58
C GLN A 710 3.83 41.70 4.48
N LEU A 711 3.66 42.72 5.31
CA LEU A 711 4.43 42.94 6.53
C LEU A 711 3.54 42.59 7.72
N LEU A 712 3.89 41.52 8.45
CA LEU A 712 3.30 41.20 9.74
C LEU A 712 4.13 41.92 10.81
N MET A 713 3.50 42.84 11.54
CA MET A 713 4.18 43.64 12.54
C MET A 713 3.52 43.53 13.91
N GLU A 714 4.31 43.64 14.97
CA GLU A 714 3.81 43.54 16.34
C GLU A 714 2.86 44.69 16.66
N ARG A 715 1.78 44.41 17.40
CA ARG A 715 0.87 45.45 17.88
C ARG A 715 1.62 46.44 18.78
N GLY A 716 1.67 47.69 18.32
CA GLY A 716 2.45 48.75 18.98
C GLY A 716 3.86 48.92 18.43
N GLY A 717 4.28 48.06 17.50
CA GLY A 717 5.53 48.20 16.76
C GLY A 717 5.59 49.54 16.02
N LYS A 718 6.78 50.13 15.98
CA LYS A 718 7.03 51.46 15.39
C LYS A 718 8.12 51.38 14.34
N PHE A 719 7.95 52.10 13.24
CA PHE A 719 8.99 52.24 12.24
C PHE A 719 10.12 53.11 12.79
N GLY A 720 11.36 52.76 12.45
CA GLY A 720 12.51 53.61 12.66
C GLY A 720 12.49 54.81 11.70
N GLY A 721 12.68 56.01 12.22
CA GLY A 721 12.70 57.24 11.43
C GLY A 721 11.32 57.71 10.96
N THR A 722 11.30 58.64 10.01
CA THR A 722 10.05 59.32 9.54
C THR A 722 9.61 58.93 8.13
N GLN A 723 10.43 58.15 7.40
CA GLN A 723 10.17 57.84 5.99
C GLN A 723 9.01 56.86 5.79
N PHE A 724 8.86 55.87 6.66
CA PHE A 724 7.85 54.82 6.52
C PHE A 724 6.88 54.81 7.69
N ILE A 725 5.60 54.64 7.37
CA ILE A 725 4.52 54.45 8.35
C ILE A 725 3.57 53.36 7.86
N ALA A 726 2.79 52.79 8.78
CA ALA A 726 1.61 52.02 8.40
C ALA A 726 0.42 52.96 8.31
N GLN A 727 -0.19 53.06 7.14
CA GLN A 727 -1.35 53.92 6.90
C GLN A 727 -2.36 53.14 6.04
N ASP A 728 -3.63 53.19 6.43
CA ASP A 728 -4.75 52.54 5.73
C ASP A 728 -4.53 51.03 5.48
N GLY A 729 -3.80 50.35 6.37
CA GLY A 729 -3.47 48.93 6.23
C GLY A 729 -2.34 48.61 5.25
N TYR A 730 -1.57 49.61 4.81
CA TYR A 730 -0.42 49.44 3.90
C TYR A 730 0.84 50.15 4.43
N LEU A 731 2.00 49.73 3.92
CA LEU A 731 3.25 50.45 4.13
C LEU A 731 3.24 51.70 3.24
N PHE A 732 3.45 52.86 3.85
CA PHE A 732 3.38 54.16 3.18
C PHE A 732 4.73 54.88 3.27
N ASP A 733 5.22 55.37 2.13
CA ASP A 733 6.43 56.20 2.04
C ASP A 733 6.00 57.68 2.14
N THR A 734 6.23 58.28 3.31
CA THR A 734 5.82 59.65 3.64
C THR A 734 6.55 60.70 2.81
N GLN A 735 7.79 60.41 2.41
CA GLN A 735 8.59 61.30 1.58
C GLN A 735 8.09 61.34 0.13
N LYS A 736 7.55 60.22 -0.35
CA LYS A 736 6.96 60.12 -1.70
C LYS A 736 5.45 60.35 -1.74
N GLY A 737 4.80 60.46 -0.58
CA GLY A 737 3.35 60.65 -0.48
C GLY A 737 2.52 59.52 -1.10
N LYS A 738 3.03 58.28 -1.11
CA LYS A 738 2.34 57.13 -1.71
C LYS A 738 2.64 55.82 -0.99
N ARG A 739 1.82 54.80 -1.28
CA ARG A 739 2.06 53.41 -0.82
C ARG A 739 3.43 52.93 -1.33
N ALA A 740 4.21 52.32 -0.44
CA ALA A 740 5.44 51.67 -0.79
C ALA A 740 5.14 50.39 -1.59
N THR A 741 5.88 50.18 -2.67
CA THR A 741 5.73 49.03 -3.57
C THR A 741 7.03 48.27 -3.69
N LEU A 742 6.94 46.98 -4.00
CA LEU A 742 8.11 46.16 -4.29
C LEU A 742 8.88 46.63 -5.52
N LYS A 743 10.21 46.54 -5.45
CA LYS A 743 11.12 46.94 -6.54
C LYS A 743 10.86 46.04 -7.76
N GLY A 744 10.36 46.61 -8.85
CA GLY A 744 10.14 45.89 -10.12
C GLY A 744 8.77 45.20 -10.28
N PHE A 745 7.90 45.21 -9.27
CA PHE A 745 6.62 44.49 -9.30
C PHE A 745 5.38 45.37 -9.13
N ASN A 746 5.55 46.65 -8.77
CA ASN A 746 4.46 47.61 -8.50
C ASN A 746 3.36 47.10 -7.53
N MET A 747 3.71 46.15 -6.66
CA MET A 747 2.80 45.53 -5.71
C MET A 747 2.90 46.24 -4.36
N PRO A 748 1.81 46.82 -3.82
CA PRO A 748 1.83 47.50 -2.53
C PRO A 748 1.94 46.50 -1.38
N ILE A 749 2.68 46.86 -0.33
CA ILE A 749 2.88 45.99 0.84
C ILE A 749 1.76 46.23 1.84
N LYS A 750 0.95 45.20 2.11
CA LYS A 750 -0.09 45.24 3.13
C LYS A 750 0.53 45.08 4.52
N VAL A 751 0.05 45.84 5.49
CA VAL A 751 0.53 45.79 6.87
C VAL A 751 -0.55 45.18 7.75
N ILE A 752 -0.21 44.10 8.44
CA ILE A 752 -1.07 43.42 9.40
C ILE A 752 -0.43 43.56 10.77
N ARG A 753 -1.21 44.07 11.74
CA ARG A 753 -0.77 44.23 13.13
C ARG A 753 -1.34 43.11 13.98
N LEU A 754 -0.47 42.29 14.58
CA LEU A 754 -0.87 41.14 15.40
C LEU A 754 -0.87 41.52 16.88
#